data_AF-A0A954IUW8-F1
#
_entry.id   AF-A0A954IUW8-F1
#
_cell.length_a   1.000
_cell.length_b   1.000
_cell.length_c   1.000
_cell.angle_alpha   90.00
_cell.angle_beta   90.00
_cell.angle_gamma   90.00
#
_symmetry.space_group_name_H-M   'P 1'
#
loop_
_entity.id
_entity.type
_entity.pdbx_description
1 polymer ?
#
loop_
_entity_poly.entity_id
_entity_poly.type
_entity_poly.pdbx_seq_one_letter_code
_entity_poly.pdbx_strand_id
1 'polypeptide(L)'
;MIYQRNFALEAVFLGALVLALCTTALSAQSSQTTNYYVDALNGRDIAQAGSLSSPWKTLPYAMSRIPNQVGNESAKLHLASGHPHSVSAAVPLRDKIYLTGDSTTASVVTATHSGPILTMTGAEYVAIRDLNFVGGSSAMLCQRDGNNSYGRVLVYDCTFANQRVACIDTKDSIGFPWVEFQTCTFSNAPIGIRATLTDGLVTLQVKGGNFFDLSKTAIEWVAPSGKAYGTLTVVDSIFRRCGNGLIALASNHAAGIRSGVLLENCAFRDIAQYGIGVSIDAYLLCQVRNSTFARIKDGLTIESSTGAFYNQLLVESNYFVDCSNSGIDIHLDDAASPVGLWTMTSLHNTVVDCGRNIRFAIGSNIRGTFVSDGDTSHASAAAALELTNASPSCNSTLQNPILTRSNSGVRTGGSGPVLVQFATLADMRGPAIDGGDASAVIENCILDNAVTPELVRSANLTIRGCCSKTTQLPGSKNFVAAPQLIRPYYKLAGTSPCIDRAIATNHEPQADYEGDSRIVTTTVAMADLGADEFRPSGSVRNFGARCSGSDGSQGSLDVVTDSAKIGNHVEVRLTRLEGYWLTFHATGGLFLVGFGDGDSALDLDAFLANGCMLYIKPLVVSPWTAATNRQYIPFKVQIPNVASLVDTIVSIQGLMFNPMANEAGFLASNGVRITIGQ
;
A
#
# COMPACT_ATOMS: atom_id res chain seq x y z
N MET A 1 -36.03 -9.21 -37.38
CA MET A 1 -36.57 -10.50 -36.91
C MET A 1 -35.46 -11.55 -36.79
N ILE A 2 -34.33 -11.21 -36.13
CA ILE A 2 -33.17 -12.10 -35.89
C ILE A 2 -32.79 -12.10 -34.38
N TYR A 3 -33.38 -11.20 -33.57
CA TYR A 3 -33.05 -11.02 -32.15
C TYR A 3 -33.75 -11.99 -31.17
N GLN A 4 -34.68 -12.84 -31.63
CA GLN A 4 -35.41 -13.78 -30.75
C GLN A 4 -34.86 -15.21 -30.71
N ARG A 5 -33.79 -15.54 -31.47
CA ARG A 5 -33.21 -16.90 -31.47
C ARG A 5 -32.08 -17.13 -30.46
N ASN A 6 -31.55 -16.10 -29.80
CA ASN A 6 -30.43 -16.26 -28.85
C ASN A 6 -30.88 -16.59 -27.42
N PHE A 7 -32.11 -16.26 -27.03
CA PHE A 7 -32.62 -16.48 -25.66
C PHE A 7 -32.78 -17.97 -25.29
N ALA A 8 -33.07 -18.83 -26.27
CA ALA A 8 -33.24 -20.26 -26.03
C ALA A 8 -31.91 -20.99 -25.83
N LEU A 9 -30.82 -20.51 -26.45
CA LEU A 9 -29.50 -21.12 -26.33
C LEU A 9 -28.85 -20.80 -24.98
N GLU A 10 -29.02 -19.58 -24.48
CA GLU A 10 -28.54 -19.15 -23.17
C GLU A 10 -29.25 -19.88 -22.02
N ALA A 11 -30.56 -20.11 -22.11
CA ALA A 11 -31.31 -20.85 -21.11
C ALA A 11 -30.87 -22.32 -20.99
N VAL A 12 -30.52 -22.97 -22.12
CA VAL A 12 -30.03 -24.35 -22.14
C VAL A 12 -28.60 -24.44 -21.58
N PHE A 13 -27.75 -23.45 -21.88
CA PHE A 13 -26.39 -23.37 -21.33
C PHE A 13 -26.40 -23.14 -19.81
N LEU A 14 -27.26 -22.24 -19.34
CA LEU A 14 -27.43 -21.97 -17.91
C LEU A 14 -28.01 -23.19 -17.18
N GLY A 15 -28.97 -23.89 -17.78
CA GLY A 15 -29.53 -25.13 -17.25
C GLY A 15 -28.50 -26.26 -17.15
N ALA A 16 -27.66 -26.44 -18.18
CA ALA A 16 -26.60 -27.45 -18.17
C ALA A 16 -25.48 -27.11 -17.17
N LEU A 17 -25.14 -25.83 -17.01
CA LEU A 17 -24.16 -25.37 -16.01
C LEU A 17 -24.68 -25.58 -14.59
N VAL A 18 -25.95 -25.25 -14.32
CA VAL A 18 -26.59 -25.51 -13.02
C VAL A 18 -26.67 -27.01 -12.73
N LEU A 19 -27.00 -27.84 -13.73
CA LEU A 19 -27.04 -29.30 -13.55
C LEU A 19 -25.64 -29.92 -13.35
N ALA A 20 -24.60 -29.38 -14.00
CA ALA A 20 -23.21 -29.78 -13.80
C ALA A 20 -22.68 -29.34 -12.41
N LEU A 21 -23.07 -28.16 -11.94
CA LEU A 21 -22.78 -27.68 -10.58
C LEU A 21 -23.53 -28.50 -9.52
N CYS A 22 -24.78 -28.89 -9.78
CA CYS A 22 -25.55 -29.76 -8.89
C CYS A 22 -24.98 -31.19 -8.84
N THR A 23 -24.57 -31.78 -9.96
CA THR A 23 -24.01 -33.14 -10.00
C THR A 23 -22.60 -33.24 -9.42
N THR A 24 -21.81 -32.15 -9.46
CA THR A 24 -20.52 -32.07 -8.75
C THR A 24 -20.69 -31.81 -7.23
N ALA A 25 -21.72 -31.08 -6.82
CA ALA A 25 -22.06 -30.91 -5.40
C ALA A 25 -22.60 -32.19 -4.73
N LEU A 26 -23.30 -33.05 -5.48
CA LEU A 26 -23.86 -34.32 -4.98
C LEU A 26 -22.84 -35.46 -4.82
N SER A 27 -21.64 -35.34 -5.41
CA SER A 27 -20.56 -36.34 -5.28
C SER A 27 -19.42 -35.90 -4.36
N ALA A 28 -19.47 -34.68 -3.80
CA ALA A 28 -18.59 -34.27 -2.72
C ALA A 28 -19.00 -35.01 -1.45
N GLN A 29 -18.46 -36.21 -1.24
CA GLN A 29 -18.46 -36.84 0.09
C GLN A 29 -17.96 -35.79 1.08
N SER A 30 -18.81 -35.40 2.03
CA SER A 30 -18.43 -34.50 3.10
C SER A 30 -17.21 -35.11 3.79
N SER A 31 -16.04 -34.47 3.66
CA SER A 31 -14.85 -34.92 4.38
C SER A 31 -15.21 -34.96 5.86
N GLN A 32 -15.25 -36.16 6.45
CA GLN A 32 -15.58 -36.28 7.85
C GLN A 32 -14.50 -35.56 8.66
N THR A 33 -14.90 -34.54 9.40
CA THR A 33 -14.03 -33.81 10.32
C THR A 33 -14.30 -34.32 11.72
N THR A 34 -13.35 -35.03 12.31
CA THR A 34 -13.49 -35.53 13.69
C THR A 34 -13.17 -34.40 14.67
N ASN A 35 -14.08 -34.15 15.62
CA ASN A 35 -13.88 -33.11 16.64
C ASN A 35 -13.27 -33.70 17.92
N TYR A 36 -12.23 -33.06 18.42
CA TYR A 36 -11.55 -33.36 19.68
C TYR A 36 -11.50 -32.12 20.56
N TYR A 37 -11.39 -32.29 21.88
CA TYR A 37 -11.46 -31.21 22.86
C TYR A 37 -10.31 -31.28 23.86
N VAL A 38 -9.69 -30.13 24.15
CA VAL A 38 -8.66 -29.94 25.18
C VAL A 38 -9.13 -28.91 26.19
N ASP A 39 -9.11 -29.27 27.46
CA ASP A 39 -9.45 -28.41 28.58
C ASP A 39 -8.36 -28.54 29.65
N ALA A 40 -7.56 -27.48 29.82
CA ALA A 40 -6.44 -27.47 30.76
C ALA A 40 -6.88 -27.64 32.22
N LEU A 41 -8.11 -27.24 32.56
CA LEU A 41 -8.66 -27.32 33.91
C LEU A 41 -9.36 -28.65 34.16
N ASN A 42 -10.31 -29.02 33.30
CA ASN A 42 -11.21 -30.15 33.53
C ASN A 42 -10.77 -31.44 32.83
N GLY A 43 -9.85 -31.36 31.88
CA GLY A 43 -9.41 -32.49 31.09
C GLY A 43 -8.49 -33.48 31.81
N ARG A 44 -8.33 -34.66 31.22
CA ARG A 44 -7.42 -35.71 31.72
C ARG A 44 -6.62 -36.36 30.58
N ASP A 45 -5.30 -36.47 30.76
CA ASP A 45 -4.39 -37.12 29.80
C ASP A 45 -4.32 -38.64 30.01
N ILE A 46 -5.47 -39.27 30.00
CA ILE A 46 -5.63 -40.73 30.05
C ILE A 46 -6.27 -41.21 28.74
N ALA A 47 -6.25 -42.52 28.50
CA ALA A 47 -6.78 -43.11 27.26
C ALA A 47 -8.32 -42.95 27.16
N GLN A 48 -8.75 -41.75 26.80
CA GLN A 48 -10.12 -41.32 26.54
C GLN A 48 -10.25 -40.77 25.13
N ALA A 49 -11.48 -40.66 24.62
CA ALA A 49 -11.77 -40.29 23.24
C ALA A 49 -11.49 -38.80 22.90
N GLY A 50 -11.19 -37.95 23.89
CA GLY A 50 -11.04 -36.50 23.67
C GLY A 50 -12.35 -35.82 23.26
N SER A 51 -13.49 -36.32 23.74
CA SER A 51 -14.82 -35.76 23.46
C SER A 51 -15.10 -34.53 24.32
N LEU A 52 -16.15 -33.77 24.00
CA LEU A 52 -16.56 -32.59 24.78
C LEU A 52 -16.85 -32.93 26.26
N SER A 53 -17.43 -34.10 26.54
CA SER A 53 -17.74 -34.58 27.89
C SER A 53 -16.54 -35.23 28.60
N SER A 54 -15.44 -35.47 27.90
CA SER A 54 -14.21 -36.08 28.44
C SER A 54 -13.00 -35.54 27.69
N PRO A 55 -12.71 -34.22 27.83
CA PRO A 55 -11.64 -33.58 27.10
C PRO A 55 -10.26 -34.06 27.60
N TRP A 56 -9.27 -33.98 26.73
CA TRP A 56 -7.88 -34.17 27.14
C TRP A 56 -7.37 -32.96 27.93
N LYS A 57 -6.34 -33.14 28.75
CA LYS A 57 -5.81 -32.06 29.60
C LYS A 57 -4.81 -31.20 28.84
N THR A 58 -3.94 -31.80 28.04
CA THR A 58 -2.85 -31.08 27.39
C THR A 58 -2.85 -31.22 25.87
N LEU A 59 -2.45 -30.14 25.21
CA LEU A 59 -2.32 -30.09 23.75
C LEU A 59 -1.29 -31.11 23.20
N PRO A 60 -0.09 -31.29 23.81
CA PRO A 60 0.84 -32.34 23.35
C PRO A 60 0.24 -33.74 23.43
N TYR A 61 -0.51 -34.06 24.49
CA TYR A 61 -1.18 -35.35 24.62
C TYR A 61 -2.21 -35.56 23.51
N ALA A 62 -3.08 -34.57 23.29
CA ALA A 62 -4.08 -34.58 22.22
C ALA A 62 -3.45 -34.89 20.85
N MET A 63 -2.40 -34.16 20.49
CA MET A 63 -1.71 -34.32 19.20
C MET A 63 -1.03 -35.68 19.05
N SER A 64 -0.61 -36.30 20.16
CA SER A 64 -0.06 -37.67 20.13
C SER A 64 -1.12 -38.77 19.96
N ARG A 65 -2.40 -38.46 20.22
CA ARG A 65 -3.52 -39.41 20.20
C ARG A 65 -4.37 -39.30 18.95
N ILE A 66 -4.43 -38.13 18.33
CA ILE A 66 -5.04 -37.96 17.01
C ILE A 66 -4.31 -38.91 16.06
N PRO A 67 -5.00 -39.87 15.42
CA PRO A 67 -4.37 -40.77 14.47
C PRO A 67 -3.64 -39.95 13.41
N ASN A 68 -2.38 -40.30 13.07
CA ASN A 68 -1.76 -39.80 11.84
C ASN A 68 -2.72 -40.23 10.71
N GLN A 69 -3.41 -39.27 10.09
CA GLN A 69 -4.62 -39.58 9.36
C GLN A 69 -4.27 -40.23 8.02
N VAL A 70 -4.82 -41.42 7.78
CA VAL A 70 -4.64 -42.17 6.54
C VAL A 70 -5.80 -41.82 5.61
N GLY A 71 -5.64 -40.82 4.74
CA GLY A 71 -6.63 -40.49 3.69
C GLY A 71 -7.15 -39.05 3.70
N ASN A 72 -8.45 -38.88 3.40
CA ASN A 72 -9.12 -37.58 3.22
C ASN A 72 -9.79 -37.01 4.49
N GLU A 73 -9.61 -37.65 5.64
CA GLU A 73 -10.16 -37.18 6.90
C GLU A 73 -9.40 -35.93 7.39
N SER A 74 -10.05 -35.16 8.27
CA SER A 74 -9.37 -34.10 9.01
C SER A 74 -9.75 -34.11 10.48
N ALA A 75 -8.87 -33.61 11.34
CA ALA A 75 -9.14 -33.49 12.77
C ALA A 75 -9.26 -32.02 13.17
N LYS A 76 -10.33 -31.69 13.90
CA LYS A 76 -10.57 -30.37 14.48
C LYS A 76 -10.43 -30.45 16.00
N LEU A 77 -9.46 -29.74 16.56
CA LEU A 77 -9.19 -29.66 17.98
C LEU A 77 -9.68 -28.32 18.53
N HIS A 78 -10.57 -28.38 19.51
CA HIS A 78 -11.13 -27.24 20.23
C HIS A 78 -10.40 -27.05 21.56
N LEU A 79 -9.87 -25.86 21.82
CA LEU A 79 -9.19 -25.51 23.06
C LEU A 79 -10.13 -24.69 23.93
N ALA A 80 -10.47 -25.22 25.11
CA ALA A 80 -11.28 -24.51 26.09
C ALA A 80 -10.61 -23.21 26.53
N SER A 81 -11.42 -22.21 26.79
CA SER A 81 -11.02 -20.89 27.24
C SER A 81 -10.76 -20.80 28.75
N GLY A 82 -10.28 -19.63 29.20
CA GLY A 82 -10.17 -19.27 30.61
C GLY A 82 -8.93 -19.77 31.35
N HIS A 83 -8.17 -20.73 30.79
CA HIS A 83 -6.92 -21.23 31.38
C HIS A 83 -5.80 -21.37 30.35
N PRO A 84 -4.57 -20.91 30.64
CA PRO A 84 -3.43 -21.10 29.74
C PRO A 84 -3.09 -22.58 29.52
N HIS A 85 -3.02 -22.98 28.27
CA HIS A 85 -2.52 -24.29 27.84
C HIS A 85 -0.99 -24.23 27.79
N SER A 86 -0.35 -24.63 28.88
CA SER A 86 1.12 -24.66 28.95
C SER A 86 1.68 -25.83 28.14
N VAL A 87 2.62 -25.54 27.23
CA VAL A 87 3.38 -26.56 26.50
C VAL A 87 4.81 -26.61 27.03
N SER A 88 5.30 -27.82 27.32
CA SER A 88 6.66 -28.08 27.82
C SER A 88 7.63 -28.48 26.70
N ALA A 89 7.11 -28.76 25.51
CA ALA A 89 7.85 -29.06 24.30
C ALA A 89 7.04 -28.58 23.09
N ALA A 90 7.72 -28.45 21.95
CA ALA A 90 7.09 -28.09 20.69
C ALA A 90 6.01 -29.12 20.31
N VAL A 91 4.85 -28.64 19.87
CA VAL A 91 3.72 -29.46 19.46
C VAL A 91 3.76 -29.66 17.94
N PRO A 92 3.97 -30.89 17.45
CA PRO A 92 3.96 -31.15 16.01
C PRO A 92 2.52 -31.15 15.48
N LEU A 93 2.24 -30.28 14.50
CA LEU A 93 1.04 -30.37 13.67
C LEU A 93 1.36 -31.21 12.43
N ARG A 94 0.57 -32.26 12.20
CA ARG A 94 0.76 -33.25 11.12
C ARG A 94 -0.51 -33.34 10.27
N ASP A 95 -0.39 -33.69 8.99
CA ASP A 95 -1.52 -33.95 8.09
C ASP A 95 -2.51 -32.77 7.95
N LYS A 96 -3.82 -33.00 8.23
CA LYS A 96 -4.95 -32.06 8.07
C LYS A 96 -5.54 -31.67 9.42
N ILE A 97 -5.03 -30.61 10.05
CA ILE A 97 -5.41 -30.18 11.41
C ILE A 97 -6.09 -28.82 11.42
N TYR A 98 -7.20 -28.73 12.13
CA TYR A 98 -7.86 -27.47 12.48
C TYR A 98 -7.72 -27.24 13.98
N LEU A 99 -7.05 -26.17 14.39
CA LEU A 99 -6.88 -25.78 15.79
C LEU A 99 -7.72 -24.53 16.05
N THR A 100 -8.71 -24.62 16.95
CA THR A 100 -9.61 -23.50 17.23
C THR A 100 -9.66 -23.21 18.73
N GLY A 101 -9.53 -21.94 19.09
CA GLY A 101 -9.91 -21.46 20.41
C GLY A 101 -11.41 -21.27 20.53
N ASP A 102 -11.84 -20.90 21.73
CA ASP A 102 -13.20 -20.43 21.97
C ASP A 102 -13.27 -18.92 21.71
N SER A 103 -14.07 -18.55 20.71
CA SER A 103 -14.26 -17.16 20.26
C SER A 103 -14.75 -16.18 21.34
N THR A 104 -15.32 -16.67 22.45
CA THR A 104 -15.87 -15.80 23.50
C THR A 104 -14.80 -15.27 24.45
N THR A 105 -13.75 -16.05 24.69
CA THR A 105 -12.63 -15.70 25.55
C THR A 105 -11.36 -16.36 25.01
N ALA A 106 -10.40 -15.55 24.58
CA ALA A 106 -9.27 -16.06 23.81
C ALA A 106 -8.50 -17.18 24.55
N SER A 107 -8.40 -18.34 23.92
CA SER A 107 -7.65 -19.48 24.47
C SER A 107 -6.15 -19.21 24.36
N VAL A 108 -5.46 -19.19 25.50
CA VAL A 108 -4.03 -18.87 25.58
C VAL A 108 -3.20 -20.14 25.52
N VAL A 109 -2.20 -20.19 24.63
CA VAL A 109 -1.18 -21.24 24.58
C VAL A 109 0.16 -20.64 24.97
N THR A 110 0.79 -21.19 26.01
CA THR A 110 2.03 -20.61 26.58
C THR A 110 3.18 -21.61 26.52
N ALA A 111 4.31 -21.20 25.95
CA ALA A 111 5.53 -22.01 26.00
C ALA A 111 6.25 -21.84 27.33
N THR A 112 6.54 -22.95 27.99
CA THR A 112 7.42 -23.01 29.17
C THR A 112 8.88 -23.38 28.81
N HIS A 113 9.15 -23.59 27.52
CA HIS A 113 10.46 -23.96 26.98
C HIS A 113 11.02 -22.88 26.03
N SER A 114 12.27 -23.08 25.57
CA SER A 114 12.99 -22.14 24.69
C SER A 114 12.80 -22.34 23.20
N GLY A 115 12.00 -23.32 22.80
CA GLY A 115 11.72 -23.61 21.40
C GLY A 115 10.42 -22.99 20.90
N PRO A 116 10.00 -23.36 19.68
CA PRO A 116 8.71 -22.94 19.12
C PRO A 116 7.54 -23.65 19.81
N ILE A 117 6.39 -22.99 19.95
CA ILE A 117 5.16 -23.61 20.51
C ILE A 117 4.63 -24.69 19.56
N LEU A 118 4.42 -24.33 18.29
CA LEU A 118 3.95 -25.24 17.24
C LEU A 118 5.05 -25.48 16.22
N THR A 119 5.22 -26.73 15.79
CA THR A 119 6.09 -27.11 14.67
C THR A 119 5.27 -27.78 13.59
N MET A 120 5.39 -27.30 12.36
CA MET A 120 4.65 -27.80 11.23
C MET A 120 5.63 -28.47 10.30
N THR A 121 5.65 -29.80 10.34
CA THR A 121 6.67 -30.64 9.72
C THR A 121 5.94 -31.75 8.99
N GLY A 122 5.79 -31.58 7.67
CA GLY A 122 5.04 -32.49 6.80
C GLY A 122 3.51 -32.36 6.83
N ALA A 123 2.95 -31.24 7.32
CA ALA A 123 1.51 -31.01 7.30
C ALA A 123 1.00 -30.60 5.91
N GLU A 124 -0.09 -31.22 5.44
CA GLU A 124 -0.73 -30.92 4.15
C GLU A 124 -1.66 -29.71 4.25
N TYR A 125 -2.40 -29.59 5.35
CA TYR A 125 -3.30 -28.47 5.57
C TYR A 125 -3.45 -28.17 7.06
N VAL A 126 -3.21 -26.93 7.44
CA VAL A 126 -3.43 -26.49 8.82
C VAL A 126 -4.22 -25.21 8.84
N ALA A 127 -5.26 -25.17 9.65
CA ALA A 127 -5.99 -23.95 9.96
C ALA A 127 -5.92 -23.69 11.47
N ILE A 128 -5.59 -22.46 11.87
CA ILE A 128 -5.51 -22.03 13.26
C ILE A 128 -6.41 -20.81 13.42
N ARG A 129 -7.25 -20.79 14.47
CA ARG A 129 -8.20 -19.71 14.69
C ARG A 129 -8.45 -19.38 16.15
N ASP A 130 -8.65 -18.10 16.48
CA ASP A 130 -9.11 -17.61 17.79
C ASP A 130 -8.17 -17.98 18.96
N LEU A 131 -6.85 -17.96 18.72
CA LEU A 131 -5.84 -18.34 19.72
C LEU A 131 -4.87 -17.21 20.05
N ASN A 132 -4.43 -17.18 21.30
CA ASN A 132 -3.38 -16.29 21.79
C ASN A 132 -2.11 -17.08 22.15
N PHE A 133 -1.02 -16.83 21.44
CA PHE A 133 0.27 -17.46 21.67
C PHE A 133 1.20 -16.55 22.45
N VAL A 134 1.68 -17.02 23.61
CA VAL A 134 2.55 -16.23 24.50
C VAL A 134 3.84 -16.97 24.83
N GLY A 135 4.98 -16.29 24.70
CA GLY A 135 6.29 -16.85 25.04
C GLY A 135 6.88 -17.76 23.95
N GLY A 136 7.88 -18.56 24.32
CA GLY A 136 8.66 -19.40 23.39
C GLY A 136 9.76 -18.65 22.63
N SER A 137 10.51 -19.34 21.76
CA SER A 137 11.33 -18.65 20.75
C SER A 137 10.45 -18.07 19.64
N SER A 138 9.47 -18.87 19.22
CA SER A 138 8.45 -18.54 18.23
C SER A 138 7.12 -19.20 18.60
N ALA A 139 6.01 -18.66 18.14
CA ALA A 139 4.72 -19.33 18.29
C ALA A 139 4.60 -20.47 17.27
N MET A 140 5.05 -20.23 16.04
CA MET A 140 5.00 -21.23 14.97
C MET A 140 6.34 -21.31 14.26
N LEU A 141 6.81 -22.54 14.05
CA LEU A 141 7.88 -22.87 13.14
C LEU A 141 7.33 -23.73 12.00
N CYS A 142 7.31 -23.18 10.79
CA CYS A 142 6.96 -23.92 9.58
C CYS A 142 8.25 -24.41 8.91
N GLN A 143 8.48 -25.72 8.91
CA GLN A 143 9.70 -26.30 8.35
C GLN A 143 9.38 -27.58 7.58
N ARG A 144 10.06 -27.77 6.44
CA ARG A 144 9.92 -28.99 5.65
C ARG A 144 10.50 -30.22 6.37
N ASP A 145 9.86 -31.38 6.20
CA ASP A 145 10.44 -32.70 6.50
C ASP A 145 10.64 -33.50 5.21
N GLY A 146 11.88 -33.61 4.72
CA GLY A 146 12.19 -34.47 3.57
C GLY A 146 11.35 -34.17 2.31
N ASN A 147 10.97 -35.22 1.56
CA ASN A 147 10.37 -35.12 0.21
C ASN A 147 8.85 -34.93 0.16
N ASN A 148 8.14 -34.84 1.29
CA ASN A 148 6.67 -34.83 1.29
C ASN A 148 6.05 -33.44 1.08
N SER A 149 4.79 -33.49 0.63
CA SER A 149 4.00 -32.56 -0.16
C SER A 149 3.80 -31.12 0.36
N TYR A 150 3.37 -30.28 -0.58
CA TYR A 150 2.91 -28.90 -0.47
C TYR A 150 1.81 -28.67 0.60
N GLY A 151 2.17 -28.08 1.74
CA GLY A 151 1.24 -27.74 2.81
C GLY A 151 0.62 -26.35 2.67
N ARG A 152 -0.67 -26.20 3.01
CA ARG A 152 -1.32 -24.87 3.18
C ARG A 152 -1.49 -24.55 4.66
N VAL A 153 -1.07 -23.37 5.09
CA VAL A 153 -1.24 -22.89 6.46
C VAL A 153 -2.12 -21.66 6.46
N LEU A 154 -3.20 -21.68 7.22
CA LEU A 154 -4.15 -20.60 7.37
C LEU A 154 -4.26 -20.22 8.85
N VAL A 155 -4.11 -18.95 9.16
CA VAL A 155 -4.16 -18.45 10.53
C VAL A 155 -5.07 -17.23 10.57
N TYR A 156 -6.13 -17.28 11.38
CA TYR A 156 -7.18 -16.27 11.45
C TYR A 156 -7.37 -15.81 12.89
N ASP A 157 -7.60 -14.52 13.12
CA ASP A 157 -8.05 -14.00 14.42
C ASP A 157 -7.13 -14.42 15.59
N CYS A 158 -5.83 -14.56 15.34
CA CYS A 158 -4.86 -15.00 16.34
C CYS A 158 -3.99 -13.85 16.85
N THR A 159 -3.57 -13.92 18.11
CA THR A 159 -2.60 -13.00 18.70
C THR A 159 -1.30 -13.71 19.00
N PHE A 160 -0.18 -13.08 18.67
CA PHE A 160 1.17 -13.54 18.94
C PHE A 160 1.89 -12.47 19.75
N ALA A 161 2.29 -12.81 20.98
CA ALA A 161 2.92 -11.86 21.88
C ALA A 161 4.12 -12.44 22.64
N ASN A 162 5.14 -11.62 22.89
CA ASN A 162 6.26 -11.94 23.77
C ASN A 162 7.12 -13.13 23.31
N GLN A 163 7.27 -13.33 22.00
CA GLN A 163 8.23 -14.31 21.46
C GLN A 163 9.66 -13.78 21.55
N ARG A 164 10.62 -14.66 21.86
CA ARG A 164 12.04 -14.27 22.01
C ARG A 164 12.79 -14.04 20.71
N VAL A 165 12.30 -14.57 19.59
CA VAL A 165 12.98 -14.48 18.29
C VAL A 165 12.04 -13.88 17.24
N ALA A 166 10.98 -14.60 16.89
CA ALA A 166 9.97 -14.16 15.92
C ALA A 166 8.61 -14.72 16.32
N CYS A 167 7.50 -14.03 16.06
CA CYS A 167 6.19 -14.64 16.27
C CYS A 167 6.00 -15.87 15.38
N ILE A 168 6.32 -15.74 14.09
CA ILE A 168 6.28 -16.81 13.09
C ILE A 168 7.65 -16.93 12.44
N ASP A 169 8.15 -18.15 12.30
CA ASP A 169 9.40 -18.44 11.59
C ASP A 169 9.13 -19.52 10.53
N THR A 170 9.45 -19.25 9.27
CA THR A 170 9.41 -20.26 8.20
C THR A 170 10.82 -20.52 7.68
N LYS A 171 11.20 -21.80 7.62
CA LYS A 171 12.55 -22.26 7.23
C LYS A 171 12.49 -23.35 6.16
N ASP A 172 13.48 -23.32 5.28
CA ASP A 172 13.83 -24.35 4.30
C ASP A 172 12.69 -24.76 3.35
N SER A 173 12.45 -23.90 2.37
CA SER A 173 11.35 -23.99 1.42
C SER A 173 11.63 -25.00 0.30
N ILE A 174 10.94 -26.15 0.32
CA ILE A 174 10.32 -26.74 -0.88
C ILE A 174 8.94 -27.34 -0.50
N GLY A 175 8.35 -26.95 0.64
CA GLY A 175 7.23 -27.70 1.25
C GLY A 175 5.95 -26.92 1.58
N PHE A 176 5.96 -25.58 1.66
CA PHE A 176 4.76 -24.80 1.96
C PHE A 176 4.55 -23.71 0.91
N PRO A 177 3.78 -23.98 -0.16
CA PRO A 177 3.57 -22.97 -1.18
C PRO A 177 2.63 -21.86 -0.73
N TRP A 178 1.94 -22.00 0.42
CA TRP A 178 0.92 -21.05 0.84
C TRP A 178 0.78 -20.94 2.36
N VAL A 179 1.15 -19.79 2.90
CA VAL A 179 0.90 -19.38 4.29
C VAL A 179 0.08 -18.09 4.25
N GLU A 180 -1.05 -18.07 4.94
CA GLU A 180 -1.96 -16.93 4.97
C GLU A 180 -2.31 -16.57 6.40
N PHE A 181 -2.06 -15.31 6.75
CA PHE A 181 -2.44 -14.70 8.01
C PHE A 181 -3.54 -13.69 7.74
N GLN A 182 -4.57 -13.72 8.56
CA GLN A 182 -5.68 -12.81 8.43
C GLN A 182 -6.14 -12.33 9.79
N THR A 183 -6.36 -11.02 9.92
CA THR A 183 -6.82 -10.37 11.16
C THR A 183 -5.98 -10.74 12.38
N CYS A 184 -4.69 -11.06 12.16
CA CYS A 184 -3.78 -11.50 13.19
C CYS A 184 -3.02 -10.32 13.80
N THR A 185 -2.66 -10.46 15.07
CA THR A 185 -1.91 -9.47 15.83
C THR A 185 -0.54 -10.00 16.23
N PHE A 186 0.52 -9.22 16.03
CA PHE A 186 1.91 -9.57 16.33
C PHE A 186 2.54 -8.48 17.19
N SER A 187 3.05 -8.84 18.37
CA SER A 187 3.51 -7.83 19.33
C SER A 187 4.62 -8.25 20.28
N ASN A 188 5.35 -7.25 20.80
CA ASN A 188 6.32 -7.42 21.89
C ASN A 188 7.36 -8.53 21.61
N ALA A 189 7.79 -8.66 20.36
CA ALA A 189 8.80 -9.61 19.91
C ALA A 189 9.89 -8.88 19.13
N PRO A 190 11.08 -9.48 18.90
CA PRO A 190 12.02 -8.89 17.96
C PRO A 190 11.43 -8.82 16.55
N ILE A 191 10.78 -9.90 16.10
CA ILE A 191 10.25 -10.00 14.75
C ILE A 191 8.81 -10.49 14.78
N GLY A 192 7.95 -9.93 13.91
CA GLY A 192 6.60 -10.46 13.69
C GLY A 192 6.67 -11.76 12.89
N ILE A 193 6.79 -11.65 11.56
CA ILE A 193 6.90 -12.79 10.66
C ILE A 193 8.29 -12.82 10.03
N ARG A 194 8.99 -13.94 10.15
CA ARG A 194 10.18 -14.25 9.36
C ARG A 194 9.85 -15.33 8.36
N ALA A 195 10.10 -15.06 7.08
CA ALA A 195 10.03 -16.05 6.02
C ALA A 195 11.38 -16.20 5.32
N THR A 196 11.97 -17.39 5.40
CA THR A 196 13.25 -17.69 4.76
C THR A 196 13.06 -18.63 3.57
N LEU A 197 13.43 -18.18 2.38
CA LEU A 197 13.28 -18.88 1.10
C LEU A 197 14.62 -19.40 0.60
N THR A 198 14.84 -20.70 0.70
CA THR A 198 16.08 -21.33 0.20
C THR A 198 15.89 -21.96 -1.18
N ASP A 199 14.71 -22.50 -1.50
CA ASP A 199 14.35 -23.00 -2.83
C ASP A 199 12.81 -23.01 -3.04
N GLY A 200 12.34 -23.36 -4.24
CA GLY A 200 10.91 -23.63 -4.49
C GLY A 200 10.00 -22.40 -4.51
N LEU A 201 8.67 -22.64 -4.54
CA LEU A 201 7.64 -21.60 -4.57
C LEU A 201 7.07 -21.38 -3.16
N VAL A 202 7.07 -20.14 -2.66
CA VAL A 202 6.43 -19.76 -1.39
C VAL A 202 5.50 -18.57 -1.60
N THR A 203 4.26 -18.69 -1.15
CA THR A 203 3.30 -17.58 -1.09
C THR A 203 3.04 -17.25 0.37
N LEU A 204 3.33 -16.02 0.78
CA LEU A 204 2.94 -15.48 2.07
C LEU A 204 1.90 -14.38 1.86
N GLN A 205 0.71 -14.56 2.42
CA GLN A 205 -0.33 -13.54 2.43
C GLN A 205 -0.56 -13.05 3.85
N VAL A 206 -0.64 -11.74 4.03
CA VAL A 206 -1.02 -11.09 5.29
C VAL A 206 -2.13 -10.09 4.97
N LYS A 207 -3.31 -10.29 5.54
CA LYS A 207 -4.50 -9.46 5.31
C LYS A 207 -5.03 -8.94 6.64
N GLY A 208 -5.09 -7.62 6.84
CA GLY A 208 -5.54 -7.09 8.13
C GLY A 208 -4.58 -7.40 9.28
N GLY A 209 -3.27 -7.49 9.03
CA GLY A 209 -2.29 -7.79 10.07
C GLY A 209 -1.99 -6.56 10.92
N ASN A 210 -1.98 -6.71 12.24
CA ASN A 210 -1.60 -5.65 13.19
C ASN A 210 -0.23 -5.96 13.81
N PHE A 211 0.77 -5.13 13.51
CA PHE A 211 2.14 -5.30 13.99
C PHE A 211 2.52 -4.12 14.88
N PHE A 212 2.80 -4.38 16.17
CA PHE A 212 3.16 -3.31 17.11
C PHE A 212 4.25 -3.68 18.10
N ASP A 213 5.05 -2.68 18.48
CA ASP A 213 6.07 -2.82 19.53
C ASP A 213 7.08 -3.95 19.22
N LEU A 214 7.51 -4.03 17.96
CA LEU A 214 8.48 -5.01 17.51
C LEU A 214 9.88 -4.41 17.48
N SER A 215 10.79 -4.92 18.32
CA SER A 215 12.10 -4.29 18.51
C SER A 215 13.04 -4.35 17.29
N LYS A 216 12.76 -5.20 16.29
CA LYS A 216 13.50 -5.26 15.02
C LYS A 216 12.62 -5.04 13.79
N THR A 217 11.80 -6.00 13.39
CA THR A 217 11.14 -5.96 12.06
C THR A 217 9.75 -6.58 12.11
N ALA A 218 8.75 -5.98 11.47
CA ALA A 218 7.42 -6.59 11.43
C ALA A 218 7.35 -7.80 10.49
N ILE A 219 7.80 -7.65 9.25
CA ILE A 219 7.91 -8.74 8.28
C ILE A 219 9.32 -8.76 7.71
N GLU A 220 10.01 -9.88 7.89
CA GLU A 220 11.34 -10.16 7.35
C GLU A 220 11.22 -11.28 6.30
N TRP A 221 11.35 -10.91 5.02
CA TRP A 221 11.29 -11.81 3.87
C TRP A 221 12.69 -11.99 3.29
N VAL A 222 13.30 -13.15 3.50
CA VAL A 222 14.71 -13.37 3.20
C VAL A 222 14.85 -14.52 2.22
N ALA A 223 15.42 -14.27 1.05
CA ALA A 223 15.84 -15.29 0.10
C ALA A 223 17.38 -15.32 0.08
N PRO A 224 18.04 -16.05 0.99
CA PRO A 224 19.48 -15.95 1.16
C PRO A 224 20.28 -16.60 0.02
N SER A 225 19.71 -17.56 -0.71
CA SER A 225 20.34 -18.28 -1.83
C SER A 225 19.32 -19.14 -2.58
N GLY A 226 19.69 -19.68 -3.75
CA GLY A 226 18.95 -20.77 -4.43
C GLY A 226 18.07 -20.33 -5.60
N LYS A 227 17.17 -21.22 -6.05
CA LYS A 227 16.14 -20.93 -7.08
C LYS A 227 14.80 -20.70 -6.39
N ALA A 228 14.74 -19.68 -5.55
CA ALA A 228 13.55 -19.33 -4.80
C ALA A 228 12.59 -18.47 -5.64
N TYR A 229 11.36 -18.94 -5.77
CA TYR A 229 10.24 -18.17 -6.28
C TYR A 229 9.36 -17.84 -5.09
N GLY A 230 8.98 -16.58 -4.91
CA GLY A 230 8.02 -16.31 -3.87
C GLY A 230 7.22 -15.06 -4.08
N THR A 231 6.03 -15.05 -3.50
CA THR A 231 5.13 -13.92 -3.52
C THR A 231 4.78 -13.55 -2.09
N LEU A 232 5.01 -12.29 -1.76
CA LEU A 232 4.58 -11.67 -0.52
C LEU A 232 3.45 -10.71 -0.86
N THR A 233 2.28 -10.92 -0.28
CA THR A 233 1.12 -10.03 -0.42
C THR A 233 0.72 -9.54 0.96
N VAL A 234 0.79 -8.24 1.17
CA VAL A 234 0.43 -7.58 2.43
C VAL A 234 -0.65 -6.54 2.12
N VAL A 235 -1.84 -6.74 2.67
CA VAL A 235 -2.99 -5.88 2.38
C VAL A 235 -3.67 -5.49 3.68
N ASP A 236 -4.17 -4.25 3.75
CA ASP A 236 -4.96 -3.71 4.88
C ASP A 236 -4.25 -3.82 6.23
N SER A 237 -2.92 -3.79 6.25
CA SER A 237 -2.13 -4.08 7.46
C SER A 237 -1.58 -2.82 8.10
N ILE A 238 -1.46 -2.84 9.43
CA ILE A 238 -1.00 -1.72 10.25
C ILE A 238 0.33 -2.08 10.91
N PHE A 239 1.31 -1.18 10.81
CA PHE A 239 2.66 -1.30 11.34
C PHE A 239 2.95 -0.10 12.24
N ARG A 240 3.24 -0.34 13.53
CA ARG A 240 3.42 0.74 14.51
C ARG A 240 4.56 0.46 15.49
N ARG A 241 5.46 1.44 15.70
CA ARG A 241 6.54 1.33 16.70
C ARG A 241 7.40 0.07 16.50
N CYS A 242 7.72 -0.22 15.24
CA CYS A 242 8.64 -1.30 14.88
C CYS A 242 10.02 -0.70 14.56
N GLY A 243 11.09 -1.50 14.69
CA GLY A 243 12.39 -1.09 14.15
C GLY A 243 12.31 -0.85 12.62
N ASN A 244 11.71 -1.80 11.92
CA ASN A 244 11.40 -1.79 10.49
C ASN A 244 9.97 -2.30 10.29
N GLY A 245 9.28 -1.79 9.27
CA GLY A 245 8.00 -2.35 8.83
C GLY A 245 8.24 -3.66 8.08
N LEU A 246 8.51 -3.56 6.78
CA LEU A 246 8.84 -4.70 5.95
C LEU A 246 10.29 -4.63 5.49
N ILE A 247 11.04 -5.71 5.65
CA ILE A 247 12.34 -5.91 5.02
C ILE A 247 12.25 -7.10 4.08
N ALA A 248 12.61 -6.91 2.81
CA ALA A 248 12.77 -7.96 1.82
C ALA A 248 14.22 -8.01 1.35
N LEU A 249 14.93 -9.09 1.68
CA LEU A 249 16.33 -9.31 1.34
C LEU A 249 16.43 -10.47 0.36
N ALA A 250 16.93 -10.22 -0.85
CA ALA A 250 17.30 -11.26 -1.79
C ALA A 250 18.81 -11.17 -2.05
N SER A 251 19.58 -11.99 -1.34
CA SER A 251 21.04 -12.04 -1.49
C SER A 251 21.43 -13.19 -2.41
N ASN A 252 22.41 -12.94 -3.29
CA ASN A 252 23.03 -13.86 -4.27
C ASN A 252 22.50 -13.79 -5.71
N HIS A 253 23.47 -13.62 -6.63
CA HIS A 253 23.38 -13.58 -8.09
C HIS A 253 22.89 -14.87 -8.79
N ALA A 254 22.33 -15.83 -8.07
CA ALA A 254 21.85 -17.05 -8.72
C ALA A 254 20.66 -16.68 -9.62
N ALA A 255 20.79 -16.95 -10.92
CA ALA A 255 19.88 -16.54 -12.00
C ALA A 255 18.44 -17.14 -11.96
N GLY A 256 17.90 -17.43 -10.77
CA GLY A 256 16.62 -18.09 -10.58
C GLY A 256 15.77 -17.55 -9.43
N ILE A 257 16.20 -16.52 -8.69
CA ILE A 257 15.35 -15.92 -7.66
C ILE A 257 14.36 -14.96 -8.33
N ARG A 258 13.05 -15.20 -8.16
CA ARG A 258 11.97 -14.28 -8.56
C ARG A 258 11.07 -14.00 -7.38
N SER A 259 11.08 -12.75 -6.91
CA SER A 259 10.21 -12.31 -5.81
C SER A 259 9.17 -11.33 -6.30
N GLY A 260 7.90 -11.63 -6.03
CA GLY A 260 6.79 -10.70 -6.14
C GLY A 260 6.48 -10.11 -4.77
N VAL A 261 6.41 -8.79 -4.64
CA VAL A 261 6.03 -8.11 -3.41
C VAL A 261 4.89 -7.15 -3.73
N LEU A 262 3.69 -7.42 -3.21
CA LEU A 262 2.53 -6.55 -3.31
C LEU A 262 2.20 -6.01 -1.92
N LEU A 263 2.25 -4.70 -1.76
CA LEU A 263 1.73 -3.98 -0.60
C LEU A 263 0.61 -3.06 -1.04
N GLU A 264 -0.53 -3.16 -0.38
CA GLU A 264 -1.69 -2.34 -0.71
C GLU A 264 -2.45 -1.92 0.56
N ASN A 265 -2.88 -0.67 0.62
CA ASN A 265 -3.72 -0.13 1.71
C ASN A 265 -3.12 -0.35 3.11
N CYS A 266 -1.80 -0.27 3.24
CA CYS A 266 -1.09 -0.46 4.49
C CYS A 266 -0.79 0.87 5.18
N ALA A 267 -0.66 0.86 6.50
CA ALA A 267 -0.28 2.03 7.29
C ALA A 267 1.01 1.75 8.08
N PHE A 268 2.06 2.51 7.80
CA PHE A 268 3.35 2.46 8.49
C PHE A 268 3.54 3.71 9.33
N ARG A 269 3.83 3.52 10.62
CA ARG A 269 3.86 4.63 11.57
C ARG A 269 4.90 4.44 12.66
N ASP A 270 5.61 5.52 12.99
CA ASP A 270 6.60 5.52 14.08
C ASP A 270 7.63 4.39 13.91
N ILE A 271 8.09 4.19 12.68
CA ILE A 271 9.02 3.12 12.32
C ILE A 271 10.45 3.67 12.40
N ALA A 272 11.32 3.01 13.15
CA ALA A 272 12.63 3.58 13.50
C ALA A 272 13.56 3.75 12.29
N GLN A 273 13.50 2.85 11.31
CA GLN A 273 14.39 2.83 10.16
C GLN A 273 13.62 2.81 8.83
N TYR A 274 13.20 1.65 8.33
CA TYR A 274 12.50 1.56 7.04
C TYR A 274 11.02 1.22 7.20
N GLY A 275 10.13 1.96 6.55
CA GLY A 275 8.75 1.52 6.34
C GLY A 275 8.75 0.25 5.50
N ILE A 276 9.32 0.35 4.30
CA ILE A 276 9.65 -0.79 3.42
C ILE A 276 11.11 -0.65 3.00
N GLY A 277 11.94 -1.64 3.33
CA GLY A 277 13.31 -1.77 2.85
C GLY A 277 13.45 -3.00 1.96
N VAL A 278 13.83 -2.81 0.70
CA VAL A 278 14.07 -3.92 -0.23
C VAL A 278 15.53 -3.89 -0.67
N SER A 279 16.29 -4.92 -0.32
CA SER A 279 17.67 -5.11 -0.79
C SER A 279 17.71 -6.26 -1.79
N ILE A 280 18.10 -5.98 -3.02
CA ILE A 280 17.84 -6.90 -4.14
C ILE A 280 19.09 -7.15 -4.97
N ASP A 281 19.42 -8.42 -5.13
CA ASP A 281 20.42 -8.91 -6.08
C ASP A 281 19.80 -9.84 -7.16
N ALA A 282 18.46 -9.78 -7.34
CA ALA A 282 17.67 -10.72 -8.14
C ALA A 282 16.50 -10.06 -8.91
N TYR A 283 15.62 -10.86 -9.54
CA TYR A 283 14.40 -10.39 -10.23
C TYR A 283 13.31 -10.04 -9.20
N LEU A 284 12.84 -8.80 -9.26
CA LEU A 284 11.78 -8.26 -8.43
C LEU A 284 10.63 -7.69 -9.28
N LEU A 285 9.42 -8.10 -8.91
CA LEU A 285 8.21 -7.36 -9.19
C LEU A 285 7.69 -6.79 -7.86
N CYS A 286 7.83 -5.48 -7.64
CA CYS A 286 7.32 -4.83 -6.43
C CYS A 286 6.24 -3.81 -6.78
N GLN A 287 5.12 -3.88 -6.07
CA GLN A 287 4.01 -2.95 -6.17
C GLN A 287 3.69 -2.44 -4.76
N VAL A 288 3.75 -1.13 -4.55
CA VAL A 288 3.37 -0.47 -3.30
C VAL A 288 2.28 0.54 -3.64
N ARG A 289 1.08 0.30 -3.14
CA ARG A 289 -0.12 1.04 -3.53
C ARG A 289 -0.90 1.56 -2.33
N ASN A 290 -1.51 2.73 -2.49
CA ASN A 290 -2.56 3.24 -1.60
C ASN A 290 -2.18 3.23 -0.10
N SER A 291 -0.89 3.33 0.22
CA SER A 291 -0.38 3.13 1.59
C SER A 291 0.09 4.44 2.20
N THR A 292 0.06 4.52 3.53
CA THR A 292 0.50 5.69 4.30
C THR A 292 1.79 5.39 5.05
N PHE A 293 2.74 6.32 5.03
CA PHE A 293 4.03 6.26 5.71
C PHE A 293 4.21 7.54 6.52
N ALA A 294 4.17 7.45 7.84
CA ALA A 294 4.19 8.62 8.72
C ALA A 294 5.24 8.49 9.83
N ARG A 295 6.08 9.53 10.00
CA ARG A 295 7.13 9.58 11.04
C ARG A 295 8.03 8.35 11.02
N ILE A 296 8.68 8.17 9.88
CA ILE A 296 9.61 7.08 9.61
C ILE A 296 10.96 7.70 9.27
N LYS A 297 12.08 7.01 9.45
CA LYS A 297 13.33 7.53 8.89
C LYS A 297 13.28 7.54 7.37
N ASP A 298 13.06 6.38 6.77
CA ASP A 298 12.95 6.17 5.33
C ASP A 298 11.63 5.44 4.99
N GLY A 299 10.76 6.07 4.20
CA GLY A 299 9.44 5.51 3.86
C GLY A 299 9.54 4.23 3.03
N LEU A 300 9.91 4.36 1.76
CA LEU A 300 10.23 3.27 0.84
C LEU A 300 11.70 3.38 0.41
N THR A 301 12.49 2.35 0.71
CA THR A 301 13.89 2.24 0.31
C THR A 301 14.10 1.00 -0.54
N ILE A 302 14.74 1.18 -1.70
CA ILE A 302 15.22 0.07 -2.53
C ILE A 302 16.70 0.23 -2.77
N GLU A 303 17.45 -0.76 -2.34
CA GLU A 303 18.89 -0.83 -2.48
C GLU A 303 19.27 -2.04 -3.34
N SER A 304 20.23 -1.86 -4.24
CA SER A 304 20.78 -2.94 -5.07
C SER A 304 22.28 -2.77 -5.11
N SER A 305 23.02 -3.71 -4.54
CA SER A 305 24.48 -3.70 -4.54
C SER A 305 25.08 -4.41 -5.77
N THR A 306 24.25 -5.20 -6.46
CA THR A 306 24.66 -5.98 -7.62
C THR A 306 23.77 -5.66 -8.82
N GLY A 307 24.23 -5.98 -10.03
CA GLY A 307 23.57 -5.60 -11.28
C GLY A 307 22.33 -6.47 -11.48
N ALA A 308 21.24 -6.10 -10.81
CA ALA A 308 20.06 -6.93 -10.74
C ALA A 308 19.36 -7.08 -12.10
N PHE A 309 18.86 -8.28 -12.38
CA PHE A 309 18.20 -8.63 -13.63
C PHE A 309 16.73 -8.18 -13.62
N TYR A 310 16.28 -7.49 -14.68
CA TYR A 310 14.90 -7.07 -14.97
C TYR A 310 14.02 -6.82 -13.73
N ASN A 311 14.00 -5.58 -13.24
CA ASN A 311 13.16 -5.21 -12.10
C ASN A 311 12.05 -4.28 -12.54
N GLN A 312 10.84 -4.55 -12.02
CA GLN A 312 9.68 -3.70 -12.19
C GLN A 312 9.20 -3.24 -10.83
N LEU A 313 9.21 -1.93 -10.64
CA LEU A 313 8.69 -1.27 -9.46
C LEU A 313 7.52 -0.38 -9.86
N LEU A 314 6.39 -0.55 -9.18
CA LEU A 314 5.26 0.37 -9.23
C LEU A 314 5.02 0.93 -7.84
N VAL A 315 5.10 2.25 -7.70
CA VAL A 315 4.76 2.98 -6.47
C VAL A 315 3.60 3.91 -6.82
N GLU A 316 2.41 3.64 -6.30
CA GLU A 316 1.20 4.32 -6.77
C GLU A 316 0.31 4.79 -5.62
N SER A 317 -0.12 6.05 -5.67
CA SER A 317 -1.12 6.64 -4.76
C SER A 317 -0.76 6.50 -3.27
N ASN A 318 0.54 6.54 -2.93
CA ASN A 318 0.99 6.47 -1.54
C ASN A 318 1.12 7.87 -0.92
N TYR A 319 1.02 7.95 0.41
CA TYR A 319 1.16 9.18 1.18
C TYR A 319 2.32 9.07 2.17
N PHE A 320 3.39 9.80 1.94
CA PHE A 320 4.58 9.86 2.79
C PHE A 320 4.61 11.21 3.51
N VAL A 321 4.71 11.19 4.84
CA VAL A 321 4.70 12.40 5.67
C VAL A 321 5.69 12.31 6.81
N ASP A 322 6.38 13.41 7.10
CA ASP A 322 7.34 13.53 8.21
C ASP A 322 8.43 12.43 8.19
N CYS A 323 8.92 12.04 7.00
CA CYS A 323 10.03 11.09 6.93
C CYS A 323 11.37 11.79 7.20
N SER A 324 12.08 11.42 8.26
CA SER A 324 13.24 12.21 8.72
C SER A 324 14.42 12.20 7.74
N ASN A 325 14.52 11.19 6.87
CA ASN A 325 15.54 11.10 5.82
C ASN A 325 14.92 11.16 4.42
N SER A 326 14.15 10.14 4.00
CA SER A 326 13.57 10.10 2.65
C SER A 326 12.13 9.59 2.65
N GLY A 327 11.26 10.16 1.81
CA GLY A 327 9.96 9.55 1.51
C GLY A 327 10.13 8.29 0.65
N ILE A 328 10.69 8.47 -0.55
CA ILE A 328 11.07 7.40 -1.48
C ILE A 328 12.57 7.55 -1.78
N ASP A 329 13.38 6.52 -1.50
CA ASP A 329 14.81 6.47 -1.82
C ASP A 329 15.14 5.20 -2.59
N ILE A 330 15.63 5.37 -3.81
CA ILE A 330 16.07 4.25 -4.65
C ILE A 330 17.52 4.46 -4.98
N HIS A 331 18.33 3.50 -4.54
CA HIS A 331 19.77 3.55 -4.62
C HIS A 331 20.29 2.27 -5.25
N LEU A 332 20.64 2.35 -6.53
CA LEU A 332 21.16 1.23 -7.29
C LEU A 332 22.65 1.51 -7.55
N ASP A 333 23.52 0.81 -6.85
CA ASP A 333 24.96 1.01 -6.93
C ASP A 333 25.58 0.47 -8.23
N ASP A 334 26.81 0.91 -8.49
CA ASP A 334 27.61 0.44 -9.62
C ASP A 334 27.96 -1.04 -9.49
N ALA A 335 27.16 -1.86 -10.16
CA ALA A 335 27.45 -3.27 -10.31
C ALA A 335 28.66 -3.53 -11.22
N ALA A 336 29.52 -4.47 -10.82
CA ALA A 336 30.69 -4.87 -11.60
C ALA A 336 30.34 -5.60 -12.93
N SER A 337 29.14 -6.19 -13.07
CA SER A 337 28.63 -6.93 -14.25
C SER A 337 27.29 -7.62 -13.90
N PRO A 338 26.33 -7.91 -14.82
CA PRO A 338 26.03 -7.30 -16.11
C PRO A 338 24.99 -6.16 -16.01
N VAL A 339 24.68 -5.51 -17.13
CA VAL A 339 23.69 -4.43 -17.25
C VAL A 339 22.28 -4.93 -16.92
N GLY A 340 21.77 -4.56 -15.75
CA GLY A 340 20.36 -4.73 -15.39
C GLY A 340 19.45 -3.79 -16.16
N LEU A 341 18.25 -4.26 -16.53
CA LEU A 341 17.15 -3.39 -16.98
C LEU A 341 16.25 -3.09 -15.78
N TRP A 342 16.02 -1.82 -15.49
CA TRP A 342 15.13 -1.37 -14.44
C TRP A 342 13.99 -0.53 -15.01
N THR A 343 12.76 -0.85 -14.65
CA THR A 343 11.62 0.02 -14.89
C THR A 343 11.00 0.38 -13.56
N MET A 344 10.95 1.66 -13.28
CA MET A 344 10.18 2.20 -12.17
C MET A 344 9.10 3.11 -12.70
N THR A 345 7.90 2.90 -12.20
CA THR A 345 6.78 3.80 -12.38
C THR A 345 6.32 4.31 -11.01
N SER A 346 6.33 5.63 -10.84
CA SER A 346 5.82 6.34 -9.68
C SER A 346 4.57 7.10 -10.13
N LEU A 347 3.39 6.79 -9.58
CA LEU A 347 2.13 7.39 -10.00
C LEU A 347 1.41 8.02 -8.82
N HIS A 348 1.08 9.30 -8.90
CA HIS A 348 0.16 9.96 -7.96
C HIS A 348 0.55 9.86 -6.47
N ASN A 349 1.83 9.72 -6.16
CA ASN A 349 2.28 9.69 -4.77
C ASN A 349 2.33 11.11 -4.21
N THR A 350 2.09 11.24 -2.91
CA THR A 350 2.20 12.50 -2.19
C THR A 350 3.28 12.38 -1.12
N VAL A 351 4.28 13.25 -1.15
CA VAL A 351 5.39 13.28 -0.21
C VAL A 351 5.48 14.66 0.44
N VAL A 352 5.36 14.73 1.76
CA VAL A 352 5.21 15.98 2.51
C VAL A 352 6.19 16.01 3.69
N ASP A 353 6.91 17.11 3.86
CA ASP A 353 7.75 17.37 5.04
C ASP A 353 8.80 16.27 5.31
N CYS A 354 9.36 15.67 4.24
CA CYS A 354 10.44 14.69 4.36
C CYS A 354 11.82 15.36 4.22
N GLY A 355 12.87 14.73 4.77
CA GLY A 355 14.25 15.22 4.61
C GLY A 355 14.64 15.36 3.13
N ARG A 356 14.33 14.33 2.35
CA ARG A 356 14.29 14.26 0.89
C ARG A 356 12.95 13.67 0.50
N ASN A 357 12.30 14.21 -0.52
CA ASN A 357 10.99 13.70 -0.88
C ASN A 357 11.14 12.44 -1.74
N ILE A 358 11.71 12.58 -2.95
CA ILE A 358 11.97 11.45 -3.85
C ILE A 358 13.43 11.49 -4.28
N ARG A 359 14.15 10.37 -4.13
CA ARG A 359 15.51 10.20 -4.63
C ARG A 359 15.60 8.95 -5.50
N PHE A 360 16.25 9.13 -6.64
CA PHE A 360 16.56 8.08 -7.58
C PHE A 360 18.03 8.22 -7.97
N ALA A 361 18.85 7.34 -7.44
CA ALA A 361 20.27 7.28 -7.69
C ALA A 361 20.61 5.96 -8.38
N ILE A 362 21.08 6.04 -9.62
CA ILE A 362 21.52 4.90 -10.41
C ILE A 362 23.00 5.04 -10.76
N GLY A 363 23.76 3.98 -10.49
CA GLY A 363 25.11 3.75 -11.01
C GLY A 363 25.24 3.78 -12.54
N SER A 364 26.46 3.97 -12.99
CA SER A 364 26.91 4.05 -14.38
C SER A 364 26.63 2.80 -15.23
N ASN A 365 26.53 1.60 -14.63
CA ASN A 365 26.37 0.34 -15.37
C ASN A 365 24.92 -0.16 -15.54
N ILE A 366 23.92 0.59 -15.07
CA ILE A 366 22.52 0.17 -15.13
C ILE A 366 21.82 0.85 -16.32
N ARG A 367 20.88 0.14 -16.94
CA ARG A 367 19.93 0.70 -17.90
C ARG A 367 18.58 0.78 -17.22
N GLY A 368 17.94 1.94 -17.27
CA GLY A 368 16.64 2.08 -16.64
C GLY A 368 15.75 3.11 -17.27
N THR A 369 14.46 2.93 -17.06
CA THR A 369 13.44 3.94 -17.28
C THR A 369 12.79 4.24 -15.95
N PHE A 370 12.86 5.50 -15.56
CA PHE A 370 12.07 6.05 -14.46
C PHE A 370 10.96 6.90 -15.06
N VAL A 371 9.72 6.59 -14.72
CA VAL A 371 8.55 7.41 -15.04
C VAL A 371 7.92 7.83 -13.74
N SER A 372 7.82 9.13 -13.51
CA SER A 372 6.99 9.71 -12.45
C SER A 372 5.87 10.48 -13.11
N ASP A 373 4.62 10.16 -12.78
CA ASP A 373 3.43 10.82 -13.30
C ASP A 373 2.51 11.28 -12.17
N GLY A 374 2.31 12.58 -12.07
CA GLY A 374 1.40 13.17 -11.10
C GLY A 374 1.86 13.05 -9.65
N ASP A 375 3.15 12.88 -9.38
CA ASP A 375 3.66 12.91 -8.00
C ASP A 375 3.62 14.33 -7.44
N THR A 376 3.22 14.45 -6.18
CA THR A 376 3.15 15.70 -5.43
C THR A 376 4.17 15.70 -4.32
N SER A 377 4.94 16.78 -4.23
CA SER A 377 6.06 16.91 -3.32
C SER A 377 6.01 18.29 -2.66
N HIS A 378 5.81 18.31 -1.35
CA HIS A 378 5.73 19.53 -0.56
C HIS A 378 6.85 19.56 0.49
N ALA A 379 7.54 20.69 0.58
CA ALA A 379 8.39 21.05 1.72
C ALA A 379 9.50 20.03 2.07
N SER A 380 10.45 19.84 1.16
CA SER A 380 11.67 19.07 1.44
C SER A 380 12.77 19.94 2.05
N ALA A 381 13.48 19.41 3.05
CA ALA A 381 14.69 20.02 3.58
C ALA A 381 15.88 19.98 2.58
N ALA A 382 15.76 19.21 1.50
CA ALA A 382 16.71 19.12 0.41
C ALA A 382 16.00 19.34 -0.94
N ALA A 383 16.14 18.39 -1.88
CA ALA A 383 15.41 18.44 -3.14
C ALA A 383 14.01 17.82 -3.02
N ALA A 384 13.05 18.39 -3.73
CA ALA A 384 11.73 17.75 -3.93
C ALA A 384 11.88 16.46 -4.74
N LEU A 385 12.80 16.46 -5.70
CA LEU A 385 13.22 15.29 -6.46
C LEU A 385 14.72 15.34 -6.76
N GLU A 386 15.42 14.25 -6.49
CA GLU A 386 16.83 14.07 -6.81
C GLU A 386 17.01 12.91 -7.79
N LEU A 387 17.51 13.19 -8.99
CA LEU A 387 17.84 12.23 -10.03
C LEU A 387 19.35 12.19 -10.24
N THR A 388 20.02 11.15 -9.78
CA THR A 388 21.46 10.94 -10.01
C THR A 388 21.64 9.76 -10.94
N ASN A 389 21.74 10.02 -12.25
CA ASN A 389 21.91 8.99 -13.27
C ASN A 389 23.36 8.99 -13.77
N ALA A 390 24.23 8.19 -13.16
CA ALA A 390 25.60 8.08 -13.64
C ALA A 390 25.68 7.43 -15.04
N SER A 391 24.68 6.66 -15.45
CA SER A 391 24.60 5.99 -16.76
C SER A 391 23.95 6.88 -17.84
N PRO A 392 24.58 7.07 -19.02
CA PRO A 392 23.99 7.80 -20.14
C PRO A 392 22.81 7.04 -20.78
N SER A 393 22.62 5.77 -20.40
CA SER A 393 21.55 4.91 -20.90
C SER A 393 20.34 4.80 -19.97
N CYS A 394 20.35 5.53 -18.85
CA CYS A 394 19.20 5.70 -17.99
C CYS A 394 18.40 6.92 -18.41
N ASN A 395 17.15 6.70 -18.80
CA ASN A 395 16.21 7.76 -19.11
C ASN A 395 15.32 8.00 -17.89
N SER A 396 15.27 9.24 -17.42
CA SER A 396 14.32 9.64 -16.39
C SER A 396 13.32 10.62 -16.98
N THR A 397 12.04 10.26 -16.94
CA THR A 397 10.93 11.09 -17.39
C THR A 397 10.04 11.44 -16.21
N LEU A 398 9.74 12.73 -16.08
CA LEU A 398 8.86 13.32 -15.09
C LEU A 398 7.71 13.99 -15.83
N GLN A 399 6.49 13.57 -15.55
CA GLN A 399 5.27 14.08 -16.19
C GLN A 399 4.30 14.53 -15.11
N ASN A 400 3.71 15.70 -15.29
CA ASN A 400 2.69 16.24 -14.37
C ASN A 400 3.11 16.36 -12.88
N PRO A 401 4.39 16.48 -12.45
CA PRO A 401 4.67 16.57 -11.02
C PRO A 401 4.33 17.96 -10.48
N ILE A 402 3.88 18.02 -9.22
CA ILE A 402 3.73 19.26 -8.46
C ILE A 402 4.81 19.28 -7.38
N LEU A 403 5.86 20.07 -7.57
CA LEU A 403 6.99 20.18 -6.66
C LEU A 403 6.96 21.56 -6.03
N THR A 404 6.98 21.65 -4.70
CA THR A 404 6.84 22.95 -4.02
C THR A 404 7.57 23.06 -2.69
N ARG A 405 7.78 24.31 -2.23
CA ARG A 405 8.29 24.64 -0.87
C ARG A 405 9.61 23.98 -0.47
N SER A 406 10.36 23.45 -1.43
CA SER A 406 11.59 22.69 -1.19
C SER A 406 12.83 23.55 -1.38
N ASN A 407 13.99 23.11 -0.85
CA ASN A 407 15.24 23.83 -1.06
C ASN A 407 15.70 23.79 -2.52
N SER A 408 15.41 22.71 -3.25
CA SER A 408 15.49 22.67 -4.71
C SER A 408 14.28 21.93 -5.28
N GLY A 409 13.86 22.26 -6.49
CA GLY A 409 12.80 21.52 -7.20
C GLY A 409 13.31 20.17 -7.70
N VAL A 410 13.92 20.17 -8.88
CA VAL A 410 14.56 18.99 -9.48
C VAL A 410 16.08 19.14 -9.38
N ARG A 411 16.74 18.20 -8.72
CA ARG A 411 18.20 18.09 -8.72
C ARG A 411 18.61 16.99 -9.68
N THR A 412 19.48 17.28 -10.64
CA THR A 412 20.01 16.27 -11.58
C THR A 412 21.51 16.10 -11.39
N GLY A 413 21.98 14.86 -11.53
CA GLY A 413 23.40 14.50 -11.49
C GLY A 413 23.72 13.36 -12.45
N GLY A 414 24.99 13.23 -12.82
CA GLY A 414 25.50 12.19 -13.72
C GLY A 414 25.41 12.55 -15.21
N SER A 415 25.28 11.55 -16.08
CA SER A 415 25.33 11.71 -17.54
C SER A 415 24.04 11.30 -18.27
N GLY A 416 23.09 10.67 -17.57
CA GLY A 416 21.80 10.23 -18.14
C GLY A 416 20.88 11.40 -18.50
N PRO A 417 20.11 11.31 -19.61
CA PRO A 417 19.13 12.33 -19.96
C PRO A 417 17.96 12.37 -18.98
N VAL A 418 17.56 13.59 -18.62
CA VAL A 418 16.37 13.86 -17.80
C VAL A 418 15.36 14.67 -18.61
N LEU A 419 14.12 14.22 -18.65
CA LEU A 419 13.01 14.91 -19.28
C LEU A 419 11.97 15.28 -18.23
N VAL A 420 11.70 16.58 -18.06
CA VAL A 420 10.65 17.12 -17.19
C VAL A 420 9.59 17.75 -18.08
N GLN A 421 8.36 17.26 -17.99
CA GLN A 421 7.25 17.70 -18.82
C GLN A 421 6.04 18.02 -17.95
N PHE A 422 5.29 19.05 -18.31
CA PHE A 422 4.02 19.37 -17.65
C PHE A 422 4.16 19.53 -16.13
N ALA A 423 5.33 19.95 -15.64
CA ALA A 423 5.57 20.10 -14.20
C ALA A 423 5.12 21.47 -13.69
N THR A 424 4.66 21.50 -12.44
CA THR A 424 4.49 22.74 -11.68
C THR A 424 5.55 22.82 -10.59
N LEU A 425 6.48 23.76 -10.74
CA LEU A 425 7.56 24.04 -9.78
C LEU A 425 7.28 25.39 -9.11
N ALA A 426 6.85 25.38 -7.85
CA ALA A 426 6.38 26.59 -7.19
C ALA A 426 6.97 26.83 -5.80
N ASP A 427 7.19 28.09 -5.45
CA ASP A 427 7.57 28.55 -4.11
C ASP A 427 8.82 27.82 -3.55
N MET A 428 9.84 27.61 -4.40
CA MET A 428 11.10 26.99 -3.98
C MET A 428 11.94 27.97 -3.17
N ARG A 429 12.70 27.46 -2.19
CA ARG A 429 13.65 28.27 -1.40
C ARG A 429 15.00 28.45 -2.11
N GLY A 430 15.33 27.54 -3.04
CA GLY A 430 16.50 27.62 -3.90
C GLY A 430 16.11 27.41 -5.37
N PRO A 431 17.02 26.88 -6.21
CA PRO A 431 16.76 26.78 -7.65
C PRO A 431 15.61 25.80 -7.94
N ALA A 432 14.75 26.17 -8.90
CA ALA A 432 13.78 25.25 -9.48
C ALA A 432 14.49 23.97 -9.97
N ILE A 433 15.68 24.14 -10.56
CA ILE A 433 16.44 23.08 -11.19
C ILE A 433 17.92 23.24 -10.85
N ASP A 434 18.45 22.27 -10.11
CA ASP A 434 19.86 22.20 -9.74
C ASP A 434 20.55 21.10 -10.56
N GLY A 435 21.06 21.47 -11.72
CA GLY A 435 21.63 20.50 -12.67
C GLY A 435 23.14 20.38 -12.56
N GLY A 436 23.62 19.13 -12.54
CA GLY A 436 25.01 18.76 -12.83
C GLY A 436 25.30 18.60 -14.33
N ASP A 437 26.19 17.66 -14.68
CA ASP A 437 26.64 17.42 -16.07
C ASP A 437 25.58 16.79 -16.99
N ALA A 438 24.47 16.31 -16.41
CA ALA A 438 23.40 15.63 -17.13
C ALA A 438 22.70 16.57 -18.12
N SER A 439 22.40 16.05 -19.32
CA SER A 439 21.51 16.75 -20.26
C SER A 439 20.08 16.69 -19.71
N ALA A 440 19.48 17.86 -19.49
CA ALA A 440 18.11 17.94 -19.00
C ALA A 440 17.25 18.79 -19.94
N VAL A 441 16.08 18.25 -20.29
CA VAL A 441 15.05 18.92 -21.08
C VAL A 441 13.88 19.21 -20.16
N ILE A 442 13.49 20.48 -20.07
CA ILE A 442 12.29 20.91 -19.35
C ILE A 442 11.36 21.54 -20.35
N GLU A 443 10.15 21.01 -20.44
CA GLU A 443 9.16 21.52 -21.38
C GLU A 443 7.76 21.56 -20.84
N ASN A 444 6.98 22.52 -21.34
CA ASN A 444 5.57 22.66 -21.00
C ASN A 444 5.34 22.80 -19.47
N CYS A 445 6.26 23.43 -18.74
CA CYS A 445 6.20 23.55 -17.28
C CYS A 445 5.74 24.94 -16.81
N ILE A 446 5.24 25.00 -15.57
CA ILE A 446 4.99 26.23 -14.82
C ILE A 446 6.11 26.44 -13.80
N LEU A 447 6.75 27.61 -13.82
CA LEU A 447 7.79 28.02 -12.87
C LEU A 447 7.35 29.30 -12.13
N ASP A 448 6.86 29.17 -10.90
CA ASP A 448 6.35 30.32 -10.11
C ASP A 448 7.14 30.49 -8.80
N ASN A 449 7.75 31.65 -8.58
CA ASN A 449 8.62 31.90 -7.42
C ASN A 449 9.75 30.87 -7.20
N ALA A 450 10.10 30.08 -8.21
CA ALA A 450 11.18 29.09 -8.13
C ALA A 450 12.53 29.65 -8.66
N VAL A 451 12.61 30.98 -8.80
CA VAL A 451 13.66 31.67 -9.56
C VAL A 451 14.48 32.57 -8.64
N THR A 452 15.54 32.00 -8.08
CA THR A 452 16.75 32.80 -7.82
C THR A 452 17.48 33.01 -9.15
N PRO A 453 18.35 34.04 -9.29
CA PRO A 453 19.15 34.26 -10.51
C PRO A 453 20.04 33.07 -10.91
N GLU A 454 20.26 32.12 -10.00
CA GLU A 454 20.97 30.85 -10.22
C GLU A 454 20.04 29.76 -10.77
N LEU A 455 19.11 30.14 -11.66
CA LEU A 455 18.05 29.30 -12.21
C LEU A 455 18.57 27.95 -12.76
N VAL A 456 19.83 27.93 -13.22
CA VAL A 456 20.43 26.80 -13.93
C VAL A 456 21.94 26.76 -13.67
N ARG A 457 22.44 25.70 -13.05
CA ARG A 457 23.88 25.42 -12.94
C ARG A 457 24.39 24.40 -13.97
N SER A 458 23.58 24.00 -14.95
CA SER A 458 23.98 23.02 -15.98
C SER A 458 24.26 23.68 -17.34
N ALA A 459 25.40 23.30 -17.94
CA ALA A 459 25.75 23.71 -19.31
C ALA A 459 24.87 23.04 -20.39
N ASN A 460 24.14 21.97 -20.05
CA ASN A 460 23.38 21.13 -21.00
C ASN A 460 21.86 21.20 -20.78
N LEU A 461 21.34 22.33 -20.28
CA LEU A 461 19.91 22.50 -20.04
C LEU A 461 19.17 23.05 -21.26
N THR A 462 18.09 22.39 -21.67
CA THR A 462 17.13 22.93 -22.65
C THR A 462 15.79 23.19 -21.98
N ILE A 463 15.37 24.45 -21.90
CA ILE A 463 14.03 24.83 -21.44
C ILE A 463 13.20 25.31 -22.64
N ARG A 464 11.98 24.78 -22.82
CA ARG A 464 11.09 25.24 -23.90
C ARG A 464 9.62 25.19 -23.54
N GLY A 465 8.83 26.10 -24.10
CA GLY A 465 7.39 26.12 -23.88
C GLY A 465 6.99 26.24 -22.41
N CYS A 466 7.80 26.85 -21.53
CA CYS A 466 7.46 26.98 -20.11
C CYS A 466 6.90 28.38 -19.80
N CYS A 467 6.00 28.49 -18.82
CA CYS A 467 5.52 29.78 -18.31
C CYS A 467 6.22 30.16 -17.00
N SER A 468 6.74 31.38 -16.92
CA SER A 468 7.33 31.90 -15.68
C SER A 468 7.11 33.40 -15.50
N LYS A 469 6.97 33.81 -14.23
CA LYS A 469 6.83 35.22 -13.84
C LYS A 469 8.14 36.02 -14.03
N THR A 470 9.29 35.35 -14.03
CA THR A 470 10.62 35.97 -13.87
C THR A 470 11.54 35.70 -15.05
N THR A 471 12.05 36.77 -15.67
CA THR A 471 13.09 36.80 -16.74
C THR A 471 12.87 35.87 -17.95
N GLN A 472 13.59 36.16 -19.02
CA GLN A 472 13.58 35.31 -20.21
C GLN A 472 14.30 33.99 -19.89
N LEU A 473 13.55 32.90 -19.74
CA LEU A 473 14.10 31.56 -19.58
C LEU A 473 14.92 31.19 -20.83
N PRO A 474 16.11 30.57 -20.68
CA PRO A 474 16.91 30.14 -21.82
C PRO A 474 16.16 29.11 -22.68
N GLY A 475 16.50 29.02 -23.96
CA GLY A 475 15.84 28.12 -24.91
C GLY A 475 14.73 28.79 -25.72
N SER A 476 13.67 28.05 -26.07
CA SER A 476 12.72 28.48 -27.12
C SER A 476 11.27 28.47 -26.67
N LYS A 477 10.46 29.42 -27.17
CA LYS A 477 9.02 29.50 -26.92
C LYS A 477 8.62 29.57 -25.44
N ASN A 478 9.51 30.02 -24.56
CA ASN A 478 9.19 30.28 -23.17
C ASN A 478 8.35 31.56 -23.04
N PHE A 479 7.33 31.53 -22.19
CA PHE A 479 6.38 32.62 -22.02
C PHE A 479 6.62 33.32 -20.68
N VAL A 480 6.82 34.64 -20.72
CA VAL A 480 7.05 35.45 -19.53
C VAL A 480 5.74 36.07 -19.09
N ALA A 481 5.06 35.42 -18.16
CA ALA A 481 3.84 35.91 -17.53
C ALA A 481 3.67 35.31 -16.14
N ALA A 482 2.93 35.99 -15.28
CA ALA A 482 2.60 35.45 -13.96
C ALA A 482 1.67 34.23 -14.12
N PRO A 483 2.04 33.04 -13.58
CA PRO A 483 1.19 31.86 -13.70
C PRO A 483 -0.15 31.94 -12.97
N GLN A 484 -0.30 32.84 -12.01
CA GLN A 484 -1.53 33.00 -11.22
C GLN A 484 -1.96 31.67 -10.57
N LEU A 485 -1.02 31.03 -9.87
CA LEU A 485 -1.30 29.79 -9.15
C LEU A 485 -2.24 30.00 -7.95
N ILE A 486 -3.33 29.26 -7.91
CA ILE A 486 -4.25 29.16 -6.77
C ILE A 486 -3.61 28.21 -5.75
N ARG A 487 -3.21 28.76 -4.61
CA ARG A 487 -2.58 28.02 -3.50
C ARG A 487 -3.64 27.54 -2.49
N PRO A 488 -3.40 26.42 -1.77
CA PRO A 488 -2.20 25.57 -1.77
C PRO A 488 -2.20 24.48 -2.86
N TYR A 489 -3.14 24.51 -3.80
CA TYR A 489 -3.36 23.44 -4.77
C TYR A 489 -2.48 23.54 -6.02
N TYR A 490 -1.89 24.72 -6.26
CA TYR A 490 -1.01 25.02 -7.38
C TYR A 490 -1.67 24.79 -8.76
N LYS A 491 -2.97 25.08 -8.82
CA LYS A 491 -3.78 25.19 -10.04
C LYS A 491 -3.56 26.50 -10.75
N LEU A 492 -3.64 26.55 -12.08
CA LEU A 492 -3.81 27.81 -12.79
C LEU A 492 -5.21 28.40 -12.50
N ALA A 493 -5.29 29.69 -12.16
CA ALA A 493 -6.56 30.39 -12.16
C ALA A 493 -7.14 30.44 -13.58
N GLY A 494 -8.47 30.45 -13.74
CA GLY A 494 -9.12 30.52 -15.06
C GLY A 494 -8.83 31.79 -15.85
N THR A 495 -8.21 32.79 -15.22
CA THR A 495 -7.71 34.02 -15.85
C THR A 495 -6.22 34.00 -16.18
N SER A 496 -5.54 32.88 -15.92
CA SER A 496 -4.10 32.76 -16.10
C SER A 496 -3.71 32.93 -17.57
N PRO A 497 -2.74 33.79 -17.88
CA PRO A 497 -2.25 33.96 -19.24
C PRO A 497 -1.43 32.75 -19.73
N CYS A 498 -1.09 31.81 -18.84
CA CYS A 498 -0.33 30.60 -19.16
C CYS A 498 -1.22 29.45 -19.69
N ILE A 499 -2.54 29.50 -19.54
CA ILE A 499 -3.43 28.46 -20.06
C ILE A 499 -3.25 28.32 -21.59
N ASP A 500 -3.18 27.06 -22.07
CA ASP A 500 -3.03 26.72 -23.50
C ASP A 500 -1.75 27.28 -24.16
N ARG A 501 -0.71 27.60 -23.38
CA ARG A 501 0.55 28.20 -23.90
C ARG A 501 1.64 27.20 -24.20
N ALA A 502 1.38 25.90 -24.06
CA ALA A 502 2.42 24.91 -24.28
C ALA A 502 2.74 24.72 -25.75
N ILE A 503 3.88 24.08 -25.99
CA ILE A 503 4.25 23.67 -27.34
C ILE A 503 3.64 22.29 -27.59
N ALA A 504 3.04 22.12 -28.77
CA ALA A 504 2.58 20.81 -29.21
C ALA A 504 3.74 19.81 -29.19
N THR A 505 3.52 18.69 -28.53
CA THR A 505 4.47 17.58 -28.48
C THR A 505 3.79 16.31 -28.91
N ASN A 506 4.55 15.30 -29.31
CA ASN A 506 3.99 13.99 -29.64
C ASN A 506 3.58 13.19 -28.37
N HIS A 507 3.70 13.78 -27.17
CA HIS A 507 3.56 13.12 -25.87
C HIS A 507 2.69 13.96 -24.92
N GLU A 508 1.52 14.37 -25.41
CA GLU A 508 0.52 15.02 -24.58
C GLU A 508 -0.16 13.97 -23.68
N PRO A 509 -0.08 14.05 -22.34
CA PRO A 509 -0.76 13.10 -21.47
C PRO A 509 -2.27 13.16 -21.71
N GLN A 510 -2.94 12.02 -21.61
CA GLN A 510 -4.39 11.94 -21.88
C GLN A 510 -5.22 12.68 -20.81
N ALA A 511 -4.65 12.85 -19.63
CA ALA A 511 -5.22 13.56 -18.50
C ALA A 511 -4.19 14.47 -17.84
N ASP A 512 -4.66 15.51 -17.17
CA ASP A 512 -3.82 16.32 -16.27
C ASP A 512 -3.59 15.60 -14.92
N TYR A 513 -2.87 16.23 -14.00
CA TYR A 513 -2.60 15.67 -12.66
C TYR A 513 -3.88 15.26 -11.96
N GLU A 514 -5.00 15.95 -12.15
CA GLU A 514 -6.27 15.61 -11.51
C GLU A 514 -7.02 14.44 -12.15
N GLY A 515 -6.41 13.75 -13.12
CA GLY A 515 -7.00 12.60 -13.82
C GLY A 515 -8.05 13.01 -14.85
N ASP A 516 -8.05 14.29 -15.16
CA ASP A 516 -9.12 14.98 -15.80
C ASP A 516 -8.79 14.93 -17.32
N SER A 517 -9.68 14.42 -18.19
CA SER A 517 -9.38 14.27 -19.64
C SER A 517 -9.17 15.62 -20.30
N ARG A 518 -8.06 15.88 -20.99
CA ARG A 518 -7.77 17.21 -21.57
C ARG A 518 -8.98 17.76 -22.36
N ILE A 519 -9.70 18.74 -21.80
CA ILE A 519 -10.86 19.33 -22.47
C ILE A 519 -10.34 20.39 -23.42
N VAL A 520 -10.14 19.95 -24.66
CA VAL A 520 -9.99 20.76 -25.86
C VAL A 520 -11.14 21.77 -25.90
N THR A 521 -10.85 23.06 -25.77
CA THR A 521 -11.81 24.10 -26.16
C THR A 521 -12.32 23.81 -27.58
N THR A 522 -13.56 24.18 -27.90
CA THR A 522 -14.42 23.53 -28.91
C THR A 522 -13.94 23.45 -30.39
N THR A 523 -12.68 23.70 -30.76
CA THR A 523 -12.22 23.48 -32.15
C THR A 523 -10.77 23.04 -32.39
N VAL A 524 -9.79 23.22 -31.49
CA VAL A 524 -8.40 22.76 -31.72
C VAL A 524 -7.73 22.38 -30.40
N ALA A 525 -7.21 21.16 -30.30
CA ALA A 525 -6.40 20.74 -29.15
C ALA A 525 -5.15 21.60 -29.09
N MET A 526 -5.06 22.48 -28.09
CA MET A 526 -3.82 23.16 -27.74
C MET A 526 -3.09 22.31 -26.71
N ALA A 527 -1.77 22.48 -26.63
CA ALA A 527 -0.97 21.75 -25.68
C ALA A 527 -0.99 22.48 -24.32
N ASP A 528 -1.18 21.71 -23.25
CA ASP A 528 -1.32 22.21 -21.87
C ASP A 528 0.04 22.46 -21.17
N LEU A 529 0.06 23.42 -20.25
CA LEU A 529 1.18 23.73 -19.36
C LEU A 529 0.97 23.24 -17.94
N GLY A 530 2.04 22.70 -17.37
CA GLY A 530 2.08 22.30 -15.97
C GLY A 530 1.12 21.15 -15.68
N ALA A 531 1.00 20.86 -14.39
CA ALA A 531 0.31 19.66 -13.94
C ALA A 531 -1.21 19.85 -13.91
N ASP A 532 -1.72 21.07 -13.85
CA ASP A 532 -3.12 21.32 -13.48
C ASP A 532 -3.66 22.59 -14.18
N GLU A 533 -4.18 22.40 -15.40
CA GLU A 533 -4.85 23.46 -16.15
C GLU A 533 -6.31 23.62 -15.73
N PHE A 534 -6.78 24.87 -15.82
CA PHE A 534 -8.16 25.21 -15.48
C PHE A 534 -9.17 24.50 -16.39
N ARG A 535 -10.19 23.90 -15.78
CA ARG A 535 -11.37 23.41 -16.50
C ARG A 535 -12.54 24.35 -16.38
N PRO A 536 -13.10 24.83 -17.50
CA PRO A 536 -14.35 25.56 -17.47
C PRO A 536 -15.47 24.80 -16.78
N SER A 537 -15.48 23.46 -16.83
CA SER A 537 -16.49 22.64 -16.13
C SER A 537 -16.24 22.40 -14.65
N GLY A 538 -15.10 22.83 -14.12
CA GLY A 538 -14.63 22.42 -12.80
C GLY A 538 -14.14 20.97 -12.80
N SER A 539 -13.63 20.54 -11.65
CA SER A 539 -13.06 19.21 -11.43
C SER A 539 -13.50 18.63 -10.09
N VAL A 540 -13.56 17.31 -10.00
CA VAL A 540 -13.79 16.58 -8.74
C VAL A 540 -12.88 15.36 -8.68
N ARG A 541 -12.01 15.27 -7.66
CA ARG A 541 -11.01 14.19 -7.58
C ARG A 541 -10.78 13.69 -6.17
N ASN A 542 -10.59 12.38 -6.04
CA ASN A 542 -10.08 11.75 -4.82
C ASN A 542 -8.59 12.10 -4.58
N PHE A 543 -8.21 12.27 -3.31
CA PHE A 543 -6.82 12.41 -2.88
C PHE A 543 -6.60 11.84 -1.48
N GLY A 544 -5.34 11.59 -1.11
CA GLY A 544 -4.99 10.98 0.17
C GLY A 544 -5.29 9.47 0.20
N ALA A 545 -4.66 8.78 1.15
CA ALA A 545 -4.89 7.36 1.35
C ALA A 545 -6.19 7.12 2.13
N ARG A 546 -6.70 5.89 2.07
CA ARG A 546 -7.84 5.46 2.88
C ARG A 546 -7.35 5.06 4.27
N CYS A 547 -8.17 5.26 5.30
CA CYS A 547 -7.90 4.63 6.58
C CYS A 547 -8.26 3.15 6.52
N SER A 548 -7.39 2.29 7.07
CA SER A 548 -7.63 0.87 7.29
C SER A 548 -7.91 0.62 8.78
N GLY A 549 -9.06 0.04 9.08
CA GLY A 549 -9.40 -0.44 10.41
C GLY A 549 -8.69 -1.75 10.76
N SER A 550 -8.64 -2.09 12.05
CA SER A 550 -8.11 -3.36 12.56
C SER A 550 -8.90 -4.58 12.07
N ASP A 551 -10.15 -4.40 11.65
CA ASP A 551 -10.99 -5.43 11.01
C ASP A 551 -10.77 -5.54 9.49
N GLY A 552 -9.80 -4.77 8.94
CA GLY A 552 -9.53 -4.64 7.51
C GLY A 552 -10.56 -3.79 6.76
N SER A 553 -11.55 -3.21 7.43
CA SER A 553 -12.50 -2.33 6.75
C SER A 553 -11.88 -0.98 6.43
N GLN A 554 -12.27 -0.40 5.29
CA GLN A 554 -11.78 0.91 4.87
C GLN A 554 -12.92 1.90 4.66
N GLY A 555 -12.66 3.17 4.98
CA GLY A 555 -13.48 4.27 4.52
C GLY A 555 -13.04 4.71 3.12
N SER A 556 -13.96 4.75 2.16
CA SER A 556 -13.75 5.37 0.85
C SER A 556 -14.76 6.49 0.65
N LEU A 557 -14.31 7.58 0.02
CA LEU A 557 -15.19 8.64 -0.44
C LEU A 557 -15.17 8.58 -1.96
N ASP A 558 -16.28 8.13 -2.53
CA ASP A 558 -16.44 7.94 -3.97
C ASP A 558 -17.14 9.16 -4.57
N VAL A 559 -16.64 9.61 -5.71
CA VAL A 559 -17.19 10.74 -6.46
C VAL A 559 -18.22 10.21 -7.47
N VAL A 560 -19.44 10.75 -7.44
CA VAL A 560 -20.53 10.34 -8.36
C VAL A 560 -20.62 11.29 -9.55
N THR A 561 -20.24 12.55 -9.36
CA THR A 561 -20.30 13.61 -10.36
C THR A 561 -18.90 13.98 -10.83
N ASP A 562 -18.66 13.95 -12.13
CA ASP A 562 -17.36 14.24 -12.77
C ASP A 562 -17.03 15.74 -12.90
N SER A 563 -18.01 16.61 -12.66
CA SER A 563 -17.88 18.06 -12.83
C SER A 563 -18.53 18.85 -11.71
N ALA A 564 -18.05 20.08 -11.49
CA ALA A 564 -18.42 20.93 -10.37
C ALA A 564 -18.72 22.36 -10.81
N LYS A 565 -19.72 22.54 -11.68
CA LYS A 565 -20.11 23.86 -12.19
C LYS A 565 -20.97 24.64 -11.20
N ILE A 566 -20.87 25.97 -11.24
CA ILE A 566 -21.83 26.84 -10.56
C ILE A 566 -23.28 26.53 -10.98
N GLY A 567 -24.21 26.56 -10.03
CA GLY A 567 -25.61 26.19 -10.24
C GLY A 567 -25.90 24.69 -10.27
N ASN A 568 -24.88 23.83 -10.23
CA ASN A 568 -25.04 22.38 -10.13
C ASN A 568 -24.82 21.88 -8.70
N HIS A 569 -24.70 20.56 -8.54
CA HIS A 569 -24.29 19.93 -7.29
C HIS A 569 -23.22 18.88 -7.52
N VAL A 570 -22.37 18.69 -6.52
CA VAL A 570 -21.44 17.55 -6.45
C VAL A 570 -22.03 16.53 -5.49
N GLU A 571 -22.10 15.27 -5.92
CA GLU A 571 -22.50 14.15 -5.06
C GLU A 571 -21.26 13.28 -4.76
N VAL A 572 -21.00 13.09 -3.48
CA VAL A 572 -20.02 12.13 -2.97
C VAL A 572 -20.71 11.07 -2.13
N ARG A 573 -20.14 9.87 -2.09
CA ARG A 573 -20.63 8.74 -1.31
C ARG A 573 -19.54 8.24 -0.39
N LEU A 574 -19.77 8.35 0.90
CA LEU A 574 -18.91 7.72 1.89
C LEU A 574 -19.29 6.23 1.97
N THR A 575 -18.48 5.39 1.35
CA THR A 575 -18.65 3.94 1.24
C THR A 575 -17.72 3.23 2.22
N ARG A 576 -18.18 2.09 2.73
CA ARG A 576 -17.32 1.14 3.44
C ARG A 576 -16.87 0.12 2.42
N LEU A 577 -15.57 -0.05 2.24
CA LEU A 577 -15.06 -1.23 1.56
C LEU A 577 -15.06 -2.36 2.58
N GLU A 578 -15.81 -3.43 2.26
CA GLU A 578 -16.05 -4.53 3.19
C GLU A 578 -14.73 -5.22 3.57
N GLY A 579 -14.47 -5.27 4.88
CA GLY A 579 -13.41 -6.09 5.47
C GLY A 579 -13.83 -7.56 5.54
N TYR A 580 -12.88 -8.43 5.91
CA TYR A 580 -12.92 -9.81 5.46
C TYR A 580 -13.89 -10.79 6.15
N TRP A 581 -14.53 -10.49 7.28
CA TRP A 581 -15.27 -11.54 8.02
C TRP A 581 -16.56 -11.15 8.70
N LEU A 582 -16.82 -9.86 8.95
CA LEU A 582 -18.02 -9.42 9.65
C LEU A 582 -18.60 -8.16 8.98
N THR A 583 -19.82 -8.29 8.46
CA THR A 583 -20.64 -7.20 7.93
C THR A 583 -21.19 -6.35 9.09
N PHE A 584 -20.31 -5.80 9.92
CA PHE A 584 -20.68 -4.68 10.79
C PHE A 584 -20.80 -3.44 9.94
N HIS A 585 -22.02 -3.17 9.54
CA HIS A 585 -22.28 -2.04 8.69
C HIS A 585 -22.01 -0.72 9.41
N ALA A 586 -21.48 0.25 8.65
CA ALA A 586 -21.42 1.62 9.11
C ALA A 586 -22.83 2.05 9.54
N THR A 587 -22.95 2.63 10.73
CA THR A 587 -24.25 3.10 11.24
C THR A 587 -24.58 4.48 10.71
N GLY A 588 -23.56 5.25 10.37
CA GLY A 588 -23.64 6.58 9.81
C GLY A 588 -22.25 7.22 9.76
N GLY A 589 -22.25 8.51 9.50
CA GLY A 589 -21.02 9.29 9.41
C GLY A 589 -21.31 10.76 9.22
N LEU A 590 -20.23 11.52 9.09
CA LEU A 590 -20.26 12.95 8.85
C LEU A 590 -19.24 13.31 7.77
N PHE A 591 -19.43 14.46 7.16
CA PHE A 591 -18.56 15.03 6.14
C PHE A 591 -17.92 16.28 6.70
N LEU A 592 -16.61 16.34 6.56
CA LEU A 592 -15.80 17.48 6.89
C LEU A 592 -15.60 18.25 5.59
N VAL A 593 -15.85 19.56 5.61
CA VAL A 593 -15.74 20.43 4.43
C VAL A 593 -14.83 21.60 4.77
N GLY A 594 -13.85 21.88 3.91
CA GLY A 594 -12.88 22.96 4.09
C GLY A 594 -12.46 23.58 2.77
N PHE A 595 -11.75 24.71 2.83
CA PHE A 595 -11.18 25.41 1.65
C PHE A 595 -9.69 25.13 1.44
N GLY A 596 -9.15 24.13 2.16
CA GLY A 596 -7.74 23.81 2.13
C GLY A 596 -7.53 22.36 2.52
N ASP A 597 -6.64 21.69 1.81
CA ASP A 597 -5.96 20.52 2.35
C ASP A 597 -5.11 21.02 3.54
N GLY A 598 -5.02 20.22 4.60
CA GLY A 598 -4.17 20.53 5.72
C GLY A 598 -2.73 20.61 5.25
N ASP A 599 -2.04 21.71 5.60
CA ASP A 599 -0.58 21.84 5.40
C ASP A 599 0.18 20.62 5.96
N SER A 600 -0.38 20.01 6.99
CA SER A 600 -0.02 18.73 7.57
C SER A 600 -1.30 17.93 7.78
N ALA A 601 -1.35 16.67 7.34
CA ALA A 601 -2.47 15.79 7.67
C ALA A 601 -2.53 15.59 9.20
N LEU A 602 -3.71 15.76 9.80
CA LEU A 602 -3.92 15.51 11.22
C LEU A 602 -4.01 14.00 11.45
N ASP A 603 -3.07 13.51 12.23
CA ASP A 603 -3.03 12.12 12.64
C ASP A 603 -4.11 11.83 13.69
N LEU A 604 -5.02 10.88 13.40
CA LEU A 604 -6.17 10.58 14.24
C LEU A 604 -5.91 9.51 15.31
N ASP A 605 -4.69 9.00 15.45
CA ASP A 605 -4.31 8.10 16.55
C ASP A 605 -4.39 8.77 17.93
N ALA A 606 -4.24 10.09 18.00
CA ALA A 606 -4.53 10.84 19.23
C ALA A 606 -5.99 10.65 19.70
N PHE A 607 -6.86 10.22 18.79
CA PHE A 607 -8.26 9.87 19.04
C PHE A 607 -8.51 8.36 18.99
N LEU A 608 -7.46 7.53 19.08
CA LEU A 608 -7.49 6.05 19.00
C LEU A 608 -7.89 5.49 17.62
N ALA A 609 -7.96 6.34 16.59
CA ALA A 609 -8.24 5.92 15.22
C ALA A 609 -6.94 5.60 14.48
N ASN A 610 -6.30 4.50 14.92
CA ASN A 610 -5.03 4.01 14.38
C ASN A 610 -5.06 3.89 12.85
N GLY A 611 -4.04 4.41 12.19
CA GLY A 611 -3.91 4.35 10.72
C GLY A 611 -4.79 5.33 9.95
N CYS A 612 -5.60 6.14 10.63
CA CYS A 612 -6.43 7.16 10.00
C CYS A 612 -5.73 8.53 9.99
N MET A 613 -5.79 9.20 8.84
CA MET A 613 -5.33 10.57 8.68
C MET A 613 -6.49 11.47 8.25
N LEU A 614 -6.54 12.68 8.78
CA LEU A 614 -7.41 13.74 8.32
C LEU A 614 -6.60 14.72 7.46
N TYR A 615 -6.85 14.71 6.16
CA TYR A 615 -6.10 15.50 5.18
C TYR A 615 -6.61 16.92 5.00
N ILE A 616 -7.74 17.28 5.61
CA ILE A 616 -8.36 18.60 5.42
C ILE A 616 -8.35 19.42 6.70
N LYS A 617 -8.34 20.74 6.55
CA LYS A 617 -8.65 21.68 7.64
C LYS A 617 -10.16 21.95 7.61
N PRO A 618 -10.98 21.28 8.46
CA PRO A 618 -12.42 21.44 8.40
C PRO A 618 -12.82 22.86 8.78
N LEU A 619 -13.63 23.48 7.94
CA LEU A 619 -14.35 24.72 8.27
C LEU A 619 -15.76 24.42 8.76
N VAL A 620 -16.41 23.45 8.11
CA VAL A 620 -17.78 23.03 8.40
C VAL A 620 -17.80 21.52 8.55
N VAL A 621 -18.64 21.05 9.47
CA VAL A 621 -18.95 19.64 9.65
C VAL A 621 -20.42 19.43 9.31
N SER A 622 -20.72 18.47 8.45
CA SER A 622 -22.09 18.13 8.13
C SER A 622 -22.79 17.57 9.37
N PRO A 623 -24.13 17.67 9.44
CA PRO A 623 -24.89 16.86 10.38
C PRO A 623 -24.59 15.36 10.19
N TRP A 624 -24.72 14.61 11.28
CA TRP A 624 -24.68 13.14 11.22
C TRP A 624 -25.74 12.62 10.24
N THR A 625 -25.31 11.74 9.34
CA THR A 625 -26.18 11.11 8.36
C THR A 625 -26.10 9.59 8.53
N ALA A 626 -27.25 8.94 8.70
CA ALA A 626 -27.34 7.49 8.79
C ALA A 626 -26.98 6.83 7.44
N ALA A 627 -26.38 5.64 7.47
CA ALA A 627 -26.04 4.92 6.25
C ALA A 627 -27.29 4.40 5.52
N THR A 628 -27.39 4.67 4.22
CA THR A 628 -28.49 4.20 3.36
C THR A 628 -28.26 2.73 3.00
N ASN A 629 -29.24 1.88 3.31
CA ASN A 629 -29.18 0.43 3.07
C ASN A 629 -27.86 -0.22 3.56
N ARG A 630 -27.24 0.40 4.58
CA ARG A 630 -26.01 -0.08 5.20
C ARG A 630 -24.77 -0.17 4.29
N GLN A 631 -24.79 0.47 3.12
CA GLN A 631 -23.69 0.40 2.13
C GLN A 631 -22.93 1.73 2.01
N TYR A 632 -23.63 2.86 2.01
CA TYR A 632 -23.01 4.17 1.84
C TYR A 632 -23.81 5.29 2.46
N ILE A 633 -23.15 6.43 2.67
CA ILE A 633 -23.76 7.67 3.16
C ILE A 633 -23.63 8.71 2.03
N PRO A 634 -24.74 9.17 1.42
CA PRO A 634 -24.66 10.18 0.37
C PRO A 634 -24.47 11.58 0.97
N PHE A 635 -23.71 12.42 0.29
CA PHE A 635 -23.60 13.84 0.59
C PHE A 635 -23.64 14.66 -0.69
N LYS A 636 -24.53 15.65 -0.72
CA LYS A 636 -24.71 16.54 -1.87
C LYS A 636 -24.30 17.95 -1.47
N VAL A 637 -23.30 18.47 -2.17
CA VAL A 637 -22.89 19.87 -2.05
C VAL A 637 -23.55 20.65 -3.18
N GLN A 638 -24.50 21.50 -2.84
CA GLN A 638 -25.08 22.45 -3.78
C GLN A 638 -24.06 23.56 -4.05
N ILE A 639 -23.77 23.82 -5.32
CA ILE A 639 -22.88 24.91 -5.74
C ILE A 639 -23.78 26.07 -6.18
N PRO A 640 -23.81 27.20 -5.44
CA PRO A 640 -24.59 28.36 -5.83
C PRO A 640 -24.23 28.85 -7.23
N ASN A 641 -25.22 29.35 -7.98
CA ASN A 641 -24.98 29.99 -9.28
C ASN A 641 -24.40 31.40 -9.09
N VAL A 642 -23.14 31.48 -8.64
CA VAL A 642 -22.46 32.73 -8.31
C VAL A 642 -21.09 32.72 -8.97
N ALA A 643 -20.86 33.63 -9.92
CA ALA A 643 -19.63 33.69 -10.71
C ALA A 643 -18.35 33.86 -9.87
N SER A 644 -18.44 34.47 -8.68
CA SER A 644 -17.30 34.62 -7.77
C SER A 644 -16.84 33.31 -7.11
N LEU A 645 -17.59 32.21 -7.30
CA LEU A 645 -17.19 30.88 -6.83
C LEU A 645 -16.33 30.11 -7.84
N VAL A 646 -16.30 30.54 -9.10
CA VAL A 646 -15.39 29.95 -10.10
C VAL A 646 -13.95 30.03 -9.56
N ASP A 647 -13.16 28.99 -9.80
CA ASP A 647 -11.80 28.80 -9.27
C ASP A 647 -11.71 28.55 -7.75
N THR A 648 -12.83 28.58 -7.01
CA THR A 648 -12.81 28.23 -5.60
C THR A 648 -12.64 26.72 -5.45
N ILE A 649 -11.72 26.34 -4.57
CA ILE A 649 -11.44 24.93 -4.27
C ILE A 649 -12.01 24.58 -2.91
N VAL A 650 -12.78 23.48 -2.87
CA VAL A 650 -13.39 22.93 -1.66
C VAL A 650 -12.92 21.49 -1.51
N SER A 651 -12.44 21.14 -0.32
CA SER A 651 -12.08 19.76 0.02
C SER A 651 -13.13 19.16 0.95
N ILE A 652 -13.47 17.89 0.72
CA ILE A 652 -14.40 17.10 1.52
C ILE A 652 -13.68 15.84 2.01
N GLN A 653 -13.89 15.44 3.25
CA GLN A 653 -13.47 14.14 3.76
C GLN A 653 -14.56 13.54 4.63
N GLY A 654 -14.81 12.25 4.53
CA GLY A 654 -15.78 11.54 5.36
C GLY A 654 -15.15 10.97 6.62
N LEU A 655 -15.87 11.07 7.75
CA LEU A 655 -15.65 10.22 8.91
C LEU A 655 -16.82 9.25 9.04
N MET A 656 -16.54 7.97 8.86
CA MET A 656 -17.50 6.89 8.94
C MET A 656 -17.45 6.27 10.32
N PHE A 657 -18.59 6.15 11.01
CA PHE A 657 -18.63 5.46 12.29
C PHE A 657 -18.89 3.97 12.09
N ASN A 658 -17.90 3.19 12.49
CA ASN A 658 -17.91 1.74 12.51
C ASN A 658 -17.31 1.29 13.85
N PRO A 659 -18.13 0.89 14.85
CA PRO A 659 -17.66 0.53 16.19
C PRO A 659 -16.56 -0.54 16.23
N MET A 660 -16.44 -1.35 15.18
CA MET A 660 -15.48 -2.45 15.09
C MET A 660 -14.24 -2.11 14.28
N ALA A 661 -14.19 -0.91 13.66
CA ALA A 661 -13.08 -0.51 12.82
C ALA A 661 -11.78 -0.34 13.60
N ASN A 662 -11.83 0.28 14.78
CA ASN A 662 -10.71 0.51 15.68
C ASN A 662 -11.25 0.92 17.06
N GLU A 663 -10.37 1.18 18.01
CA GLU A 663 -10.74 1.60 19.37
C GLU A 663 -11.57 2.89 19.40
N ALA A 664 -11.43 3.78 18.42
CA ALA A 664 -12.22 4.99 18.31
C ALA A 664 -13.63 4.77 17.74
N GLY A 665 -13.85 3.64 17.07
CA GLY A 665 -15.10 3.31 16.41
C GLY A 665 -15.38 4.11 15.14
N PHE A 666 -14.35 4.68 14.47
CA PHE A 666 -14.53 5.38 13.20
C PHE A 666 -13.37 5.22 12.22
N LEU A 667 -13.66 5.40 10.94
CA LEU A 667 -12.71 5.38 9.82
C LEU A 667 -12.75 6.74 9.11
N ALA A 668 -11.57 7.31 8.84
CA ALA A 668 -11.45 8.41 7.90
C ALA A 668 -11.42 7.86 6.46
N SER A 669 -12.13 8.51 5.54
CA SER A 669 -11.99 8.20 4.12
C SER A 669 -10.75 8.85 3.50
N ASN A 670 -10.48 8.57 2.23
CA ASN A 670 -9.74 9.52 1.38
C ASN A 670 -10.47 10.88 1.32
N GLY A 671 -9.76 11.93 0.93
CA GLY A 671 -10.34 13.23 0.61
C GLY A 671 -10.91 13.28 -0.81
N VAL A 672 -11.80 14.24 -1.06
CA VAL A 672 -12.27 14.68 -2.37
C VAL A 672 -12.00 16.17 -2.50
N ARG A 673 -11.31 16.57 -3.55
CA ARG A 673 -11.09 17.97 -3.92
C ARG A 673 -12.07 18.35 -5.02
N ILE A 674 -12.68 19.51 -4.90
CA ILE A 674 -13.66 20.08 -5.83
C ILE A 674 -13.14 21.43 -6.28
N THR A 675 -12.88 21.61 -7.57
CA THR A 675 -12.59 22.91 -8.18
C THR A 675 -13.83 23.40 -8.89
N ILE A 676 -14.39 24.54 -8.47
CA ILE A 676 -15.65 25.03 -9.01
C ILE A 676 -15.44 25.68 -10.39
N GLY A 677 -16.18 25.20 -11.39
CA GLY A 677 -16.20 25.70 -12.76
C GLY A 677 -17.36 26.66 -13.08
N GLN A 678 -17.39 27.13 -14.31
CA GLN A 678 -18.37 28.05 -14.90
C GLN A 678 -19.68 27.38 -15.31
#